data_AF-A0A1F4EQ96-F1
#
_entry.id   AF-A0A1F4EQ96-F1
#
_cell.length_a   1.000
_cell.length_b   1.000
_cell.length_c   1.000
_cell.angle_alpha   90.00
_cell.angle_beta   90.00
_cell.angle_gamma   90.00
#
_symmetry.space_group_name_H-M   'P 1'
#
loop_
_entity.id
_entity.type
_entity.pdbx_description
1 polymer ?
#
loop_
_entity_poly.entity_id
_entity_poly.type
_entity_poly.pdbx_seq_one_letter_code
_entity_poly.pdbx_strand_id
1 'polypeptide(L)'
;MQSPDQPVLRDIVLVGGGHSHVAVLRRFGMRPLPGVRLTLICRDTHTPYSGMLPGYIAGHYGYDDVHIDLGRLARFAGARFLRDEALGLDRAGCRVLCRGRPPVPYDLLSINIGSAPQMAHVEGAAEHAVPVKPIHGFDARWRLLLDRVRNHAGATRIAVVGGGAGGVELTLAMQYRLRNELRALGRNPDELEFDLLTRDPDILPTHNRHVRRAFERVLAARGVAVHCDAEVNQVSASSVRTAAGETVQADEIVWVTRAGGAPWLRETGLALDAEGFIQVSDTLQTVTDAQVFAAGDIASMVDHALEKAGVFAVRQGPPLAENLRRAVLGRALARYGPQRRWLALISTGDRCAVASRGKLHAEGAWVWRWKDWIDRRFMARFNELPAMEAQTRASASPVKLEGEEAAQAISALAMRCGGCGAKVGATVLSRALGALRPLERADVLIGLHAPDDAAVVRVPPGKAMVHTVDFFRAFIDDPYVFGRIAANHALGDIFAMGAEAQSATAIVTVPPGLEAKVEDVLFQMMSGAVEVLNDAGCALVGGHTGEGRELALGFAVNGLVDDDMSAVMRKGGMRPGDVLVLTKPIGTGTLLAAHERLQARGRWIDAALASMGQSNRLGAQCLREHGVTACTDLTGFGLLGHLVEMTRPSGVDAELELAALPVLEGAEETIAAGILSSLQPANVRLRRALRNQEAAAGHPRYPLLFDPQTAGGLLASVPAARAQACVIALRALGYLDAAAIGRVLPPGDALEPIDLKVS
;
A
#
# COMPACT_ATOMS: atom_id res chain seq x y z
N MET A 1 -7.13 -15.50 1.11
CA MET A 1 -6.31 -15.81 2.30
C MET A 1 -6.09 -17.30 2.43
N GLN A 2 -4.87 -17.75 2.74
CA GLN A 2 -4.69 -19.11 3.27
C GLN A 2 -4.93 -19.03 4.77
N SER A 3 -6.07 -19.54 5.25
CA SER A 3 -6.21 -19.79 6.69
C SER A 3 -5.14 -20.83 7.07
N PRO A 4 -4.25 -20.54 8.02
CA PRO A 4 -3.29 -21.54 8.43
C PRO A 4 -4.09 -22.71 9.04
N ASP A 5 -3.76 -23.94 8.64
CA ASP A 5 -4.30 -25.16 9.28
C ASP A 5 -3.88 -25.28 10.77
N GLN A 6 -3.12 -24.30 11.29
CA GLN A 6 -2.56 -24.26 12.63
C GLN A 6 -2.68 -22.87 13.25
N PRO A 7 -2.82 -22.77 14.59
CA PRO A 7 -2.88 -21.49 15.28
C PRO A 7 -1.56 -20.72 15.15
N VAL A 8 -1.66 -19.40 15.19
CA VAL A 8 -0.49 -18.52 15.27
C VAL A 8 0.09 -18.59 16.68
N LEU A 9 1.38 -18.92 16.75
CA LEU A 9 2.12 -19.08 18.01
C LEU A 9 3.11 -17.94 18.22
N ARG A 10 3.76 -17.47 17.14
CA ARG A 10 4.74 -16.38 17.19
C ARG A 10 4.57 -15.38 16.06
N ASP A 11 4.92 -14.14 16.32
CA ASP A 11 4.93 -13.01 15.40
C ASP A 11 6.35 -12.56 15.08
N ILE A 12 6.66 -12.52 13.79
CA ILE A 12 7.85 -11.83 13.27
C ILE A 12 7.37 -10.58 12.55
N VAL A 13 7.79 -9.41 13.02
CA VAL A 13 7.50 -8.12 12.39
C VAL A 13 8.74 -7.63 11.65
N LEU A 14 8.54 -7.27 10.37
CA LEU A 14 9.53 -6.69 9.48
C LEU A 14 9.18 -5.22 9.28
N VAL A 15 10.04 -4.29 9.69
CA VAL A 15 9.85 -2.85 9.48
C VAL A 15 10.72 -2.39 8.31
N GLY A 16 10.07 -1.92 7.25
CA GLY A 16 10.69 -1.46 6.01
C GLY A 16 10.87 -2.54 4.95
N GLY A 17 10.60 -2.21 3.69
CA GLY A 17 10.71 -3.12 2.54
C GLY A 17 12.08 -3.11 1.86
N GLY A 18 13.19 -2.93 2.61
CA GLY A 18 14.53 -2.93 2.03
C GLY A 18 14.96 -4.31 1.49
N HIS A 19 16.02 -4.34 0.69
CA HIS A 19 16.51 -5.55 0.00
C HIS A 19 16.65 -6.81 0.87
N SER A 20 17.11 -6.68 2.12
CA SER A 20 17.23 -7.82 3.04
C SER A 20 15.88 -8.44 3.39
N HIS A 21 14.83 -7.63 3.60
CA HIS A 21 13.48 -8.10 3.95
C HIS A 21 12.76 -8.68 2.74
N VAL A 22 12.98 -8.14 1.55
CA VAL A 22 12.50 -8.76 0.30
C VAL A 22 13.02 -10.21 0.19
N ALA A 23 14.30 -10.44 0.51
CA ALA A 23 14.85 -11.79 0.56
C ALA A 23 14.25 -12.64 1.69
N VAL A 24 13.98 -12.07 2.87
CA VAL A 24 13.27 -12.77 3.97
C VAL A 24 11.89 -13.23 3.51
N LEU A 25 11.05 -12.34 2.99
CA LEU A 25 9.70 -12.66 2.52
C LEU A 25 9.73 -13.77 1.48
N ARG A 26 10.57 -13.64 0.45
CA ARG A 26 10.72 -14.69 -0.58
C ARG A 26 11.10 -16.04 0.03
N ARG A 27 12.04 -16.08 0.98
CA ARG A 27 12.47 -17.34 1.62
C ARG A 27 11.42 -17.91 2.56
N PHE A 28 10.58 -17.07 3.18
CA PHE A 28 9.41 -17.51 3.93
C PHE A 28 8.31 -18.06 3.02
N GLY A 29 8.02 -17.43 1.89
CA GLY A 29 7.09 -18.00 0.90
C GLY A 29 7.56 -19.31 0.29
N MET A 30 8.86 -19.45 0.00
CA MET A 30 9.43 -20.71 -0.51
C MET A 30 9.45 -21.84 0.53
N ARG A 31 9.52 -21.49 1.82
CA ARG A 31 9.57 -22.47 2.92
C ARG A 31 8.84 -21.89 4.12
N PRO A 32 7.50 -21.95 4.17
CA PRO A 32 6.73 -21.43 5.31
C PRO A 32 7.20 -22.04 6.62
N LEU A 33 7.02 -21.32 7.73
CA LEU A 33 7.28 -21.84 9.07
C LEU A 33 5.95 -21.95 9.81
N PRO A 34 5.38 -23.17 9.96
CA PRO A 34 4.09 -23.34 10.63
C PRO A 34 4.12 -22.75 12.04
N GLY A 35 2.99 -22.18 12.47
CA GLY A 35 2.86 -21.48 13.76
C GLY A 35 3.49 -20.08 13.82
N VAL A 36 4.14 -19.60 12.75
CA VAL A 36 4.75 -18.26 12.72
C VAL A 36 3.99 -17.36 11.75
N ARG A 37 3.50 -16.23 12.26
CA ARG A 37 2.89 -15.16 11.47
C ARG A 37 3.95 -14.12 11.13
N LEU A 38 4.05 -13.78 9.86
CA LEU A 38 4.95 -12.75 9.35
C LEU A 38 4.14 -11.49 9.05
N THR A 39 4.66 -10.33 9.45
CA THR A 39 4.04 -9.02 9.20
C THR A 39 5.08 -8.06 8.63
N LEU A 40 4.82 -7.46 7.46
CA LEU A 40 5.62 -6.38 6.89
C LEU A 40 4.91 -5.05 7.15
N ILE A 41 5.56 -4.14 7.86
CA ILE A 41 5.16 -2.74 8.00
C ILE A 41 6.01 -1.91 7.05
N CYS A 42 5.39 -1.33 6.03
CA CYS A 42 6.09 -0.46 5.09
C CYS A 42 5.15 0.59 4.50
N ARG A 43 5.64 1.82 4.34
CA ARG A 43 4.89 2.92 3.73
C ARG A 43 4.63 2.66 2.25
N ASP A 44 5.60 2.07 1.58
CA ASP A 44 5.61 1.85 0.15
C ASP A 44 5.16 0.43 -0.20
N THR A 45 4.28 0.32 -1.18
CA THR A 45 3.92 -0.96 -1.80
C THR A 45 4.94 -1.43 -2.83
N HIS A 46 5.62 -0.47 -3.47
CA HIS A 46 6.66 -0.72 -4.47
C HIS A 46 8.00 -0.23 -3.95
N THR A 47 8.94 -1.14 -3.76
CA THR A 47 10.31 -0.79 -3.35
C THR A 47 11.23 -0.80 -4.57
N PRO A 48 11.95 0.30 -4.86
CA PRO A 48 12.85 0.37 -5.99
C PRO A 48 14.12 -0.47 -5.74
N TYR A 49 14.54 -1.20 -6.77
CA TYR A 49 15.83 -1.84 -6.80
C TYR A 49 16.90 -0.83 -7.22
N SER A 50 17.71 -0.40 -6.25
CA SER A 50 18.68 0.67 -6.44
C SER A 50 19.71 0.39 -7.54
N GLY A 51 20.00 -0.88 -7.83
CA GLY A 51 20.89 -1.29 -8.92
C GLY A 51 20.39 -0.92 -10.31
N MET A 52 19.07 -0.84 -10.52
CA MET A 52 18.45 -0.49 -11.82
C MET A 52 17.95 0.95 -11.88
N LEU A 53 17.91 1.67 -10.76
CA LEU A 53 17.41 3.04 -10.68
C LEU A 53 18.10 3.98 -11.70
N PRO A 54 19.43 3.97 -11.89
CA PRO A 54 20.05 4.82 -12.91
C PRO A 54 19.65 4.46 -14.34
N GLY A 55 19.38 3.18 -14.63
CA GLY A 55 18.86 2.77 -15.93
C GLY A 55 17.41 3.22 -16.16
N TYR A 56 16.60 3.26 -15.10
CA TYR A 56 15.24 3.81 -15.15
C TYR A 56 15.26 5.32 -15.46
N ILE A 57 16.09 6.07 -14.74
CA ILE A 57 16.30 7.51 -14.98
C ILE A 57 16.78 7.76 -16.42
N ALA A 58 17.72 6.96 -16.90
CA ALA A 58 18.22 7.03 -18.27
C ALA A 58 17.16 6.64 -19.34
N GLY A 59 16.03 6.05 -18.95
CA GLY A 59 14.94 5.64 -19.85
C GLY A 59 15.06 4.24 -20.43
N HIS A 60 15.88 3.36 -19.85
CA HIS A 60 16.08 1.99 -20.35
C HIS A 60 15.07 0.97 -19.78
N TYR A 61 14.37 1.34 -18.71
CA TYR A 61 13.43 0.48 -17.98
C TYR A 61 12.12 1.21 -17.71
N GLY A 62 11.02 0.47 -17.63
CA GLY A 62 9.75 0.96 -17.09
C GLY A 62 9.71 0.94 -15.56
N TYR A 63 8.64 1.49 -14.99
CA TYR A 63 8.45 1.51 -13.53
C TYR A 63 8.41 0.09 -12.94
N ASP A 64 7.65 -0.82 -13.55
CA ASP A 64 7.48 -2.20 -13.08
C ASP A 64 8.74 -3.06 -13.26
N ASP A 65 9.68 -2.67 -14.14
CA ASP A 65 10.95 -3.37 -14.33
C ASP A 65 11.91 -3.17 -13.14
N VAL A 66 11.81 -2.02 -12.46
CA VAL A 66 12.77 -1.61 -11.41
C VAL A 66 12.19 -1.64 -10.00
N HIS A 67 10.89 -1.85 -9.85
CA HIS A 67 10.24 -1.97 -8.55
C HIS A 67 9.89 -3.41 -8.22
N ILE A 68 10.07 -3.76 -6.95
CA ILE A 68 9.58 -5.00 -6.38
C ILE A 68 8.25 -4.70 -5.70
N ASP A 69 7.24 -5.49 -6.04
CA ASP A 69 5.91 -5.41 -5.46
C ASP A 69 5.86 -6.12 -4.10
N LEU A 70 5.92 -5.33 -3.03
CA LEU A 70 5.93 -5.82 -1.65
C LEU A 70 4.59 -6.41 -1.25
N GLY A 71 3.47 -5.86 -1.73
CA GLY A 71 2.14 -6.41 -1.45
C GLY A 71 2.01 -7.82 -2.04
N ARG A 72 2.39 -8.00 -3.30
CA ARG A 72 2.40 -9.31 -3.96
C ARG A 72 3.38 -10.29 -3.32
N LEU A 73 4.58 -9.81 -2.96
CA LEU A 73 5.59 -10.65 -2.29
C LEU A 73 5.20 -11.05 -0.87
N ALA A 74 4.57 -10.14 -0.12
CA ALA A 74 4.03 -10.44 1.21
C ALA A 74 2.91 -11.48 1.11
N ARG A 75 1.99 -11.33 0.15
CA ARG A 75 0.93 -12.31 -0.11
C ARG A 75 1.50 -13.69 -0.47
N PHE A 76 2.53 -13.75 -1.31
CA PHE A 76 3.27 -14.99 -1.61
C PHE A 76 3.93 -15.61 -0.36
N ALA A 77 4.40 -14.78 0.56
CA ALA A 77 4.99 -15.22 1.82
C ALA A 77 3.96 -15.66 2.87
N GLY A 78 2.65 -15.48 2.62
CA GLY A 78 1.61 -15.61 3.64
C GLY A 78 1.75 -14.55 4.76
N ALA A 79 2.38 -13.41 4.45
CA ALA A 79 2.63 -12.34 5.39
C ALA A 79 1.54 -11.27 5.32
N ARG A 80 1.22 -10.68 6.47
CA ARG A 80 0.42 -9.45 6.53
C ARG A 80 1.21 -8.30 5.94
N PHE A 81 0.60 -7.51 5.07
CA PHE A 81 1.19 -6.26 4.57
C PHE A 81 0.43 -5.09 5.16
N LEU A 82 1.09 -4.36 6.07
CA LEU A 82 0.54 -3.18 6.73
C LEU A 82 1.16 -1.94 6.09
N ARG A 83 0.36 -1.24 5.28
CA ARG A 83 0.80 -0.02 4.61
C ARG A 83 0.80 1.16 5.59
N ASP A 84 1.85 1.27 6.38
CA ASP A 84 1.99 2.27 7.45
C ASP A 84 3.46 2.63 7.70
N GLU A 85 3.66 3.69 8.48
CA GLU A 85 4.95 4.21 8.91
C GLU A 85 5.23 3.83 10.36
N ALA A 86 6.35 3.14 10.60
CA ALA A 86 6.90 3.05 11.95
C ALA A 86 7.49 4.41 12.38
N LEU A 87 7.08 4.85 13.57
CA LEU A 87 7.53 6.10 14.21
C LEU A 87 8.37 5.85 15.45
N GLY A 88 8.40 4.63 15.96
CA GLY A 88 9.06 4.33 17.23
C GLY A 88 8.97 2.85 17.59
N LEU A 89 9.60 2.52 18.70
CA LEU A 89 9.66 1.17 19.23
C LEU A 89 9.44 1.22 20.74
N ASP A 90 8.34 0.62 21.22
CA ASP A 90 8.17 0.28 22.62
C ASP A 90 8.82 -1.10 22.85
N ARG A 91 10.08 -1.09 23.30
CA ARG A 91 10.84 -2.32 23.53
C ARG A 91 10.35 -3.10 24.75
N ALA A 92 9.88 -2.40 25.78
CA ALA A 92 9.43 -3.04 27.00
C ALA A 92 8.11 -3.79 26.77
N GLY A 93 7.20 -3.19 26.00
CA GLY A 93 5.94 -3.81 25.58
C GLY A 93 6.03 -4.68 24.33
N CYS A 94 7.21 -4.79 23.70
CA CYS A 94 7.44 -5.47 22.42
C CYS A 94 6.46 -5.03 21.31
N ARG A 95 6.35 -3.71 21.08
CA ARG A 95 5.44 -3.13 20.07
C ARG A 95 6.12 -2.13 19.16
N VAL A 96 5.80 -2.20 17.87
CA VAL A 96 6.14 -1.17 16.88
C VAL A 96 5.08 -0.08 16.92
N LEU A 97 5.51 1.17 17.16
CA LEU A 97 4.63 2.34 17.15
C LEU A 97 4.42 2.78 15.70
N CYS A 98 3.17 2.82 15.25
CA CYS A 98 2.80 3.15 13.88
C CYS A 98 2.11 4.51 13.81
N ARG A 99 2.18 5.20 12.65
CA ARG A 99 1.57 6.52 12.45
C ARG A 99 0.04 6.45 12.38
N GLY A 100 -0.48 5.52 11.57
CA GLY A 100 -1.90 5.51 11.19
C GLY A 100 -2.77 4.48 11.91
N ARG A 101 -2.25 3.77 12.92
CA ARG A 101 -2.96 2.67 13.59
C ARG A 101 -2.42 2.38 14.99
N PRO A 102 -3.12 1.57 15.80
CA PRO A 102 -2.61 1.13 17.09
C PRO A 102 -1.30 0.32 16.99
N PRO A 103 -0.44 0.35 18.02
CA PRO A 103 0.86 -0.34 18.00
C PRO A 103 0.77 -1.84 17.69
N VAL A 104 1.70 -2.32 16.86
CA VAL A 104 1.74 -3.72 16.39
C VAL A 104 2.69 -4.54 17.26
N PRO A 105 2.23 -5.59 17.95
CA PRO A 105 3.09 -6.42 18.79
C PRO A 105 4.01 -7.34 17.97
N TYR A 106 5.14 -7.71 18.55
CA TYR A 106 6.09 -8.66 17.96
C TYR A 106 6.66 -9.61 19.01
N ASP A 107 7.02 -10.83 18.61
CA ASP A 107 7.93 -11.69 19.39
C ASP A 107 9.36 -11.54 18.87
N LEU A 108 9.52 -11.31 17.57
CA LEU A 108 10.78 -10.88 16.95
C LEU A 108 10.55 -9.72 16.00
N LEU A 109 11.47 -8.77 16.00
CA LEU A 109 11.46 -7.61 15.14
C LEU A 109 12.70 -7.61 14.23
N SER A 110 12.54 -7.20 12.98
CA SER A 110 13.65 -6.84 12.11
C SER A 110 13.43 -5.47 11.48
N ILE A 111 14.46 -4.61 11.49
CA ILE A 111 14.41 -3.25 10.94
C ILE A 111 15.33 -3.18 9.71
N ASN A 112 14.76 -2.76 8.58
CA ASN A 112 15.43 -2.59 7.30
C ASN A 112 14.74 -1.49 6.48
N ILE A 113 14.84 -0.28 7.01
CA ILE A 113 14.20 0.95 6.50
C ILE A 113 15.10 1.75 5.56
N GLY A 114 16.30 1.26 5.25
CA GLY A 114 17.32 2.02 4.54
C GLY A 114 17.91 3.16 5.38
N SER A 115 18.65 4.06 4.72
CA SER A 115 19.26 5.24 5.34
C SER A 115 18.46 6.52 5.03
N ALA A 116 18.48 7.49 5.94
CA ALA A 116 17.81 8.79 5.81
C ALA A 116 18.80 9.91 5.39
N PRO A 117 18.41 10.88 4.55
CA PRO A 117 19.28 11.95 4.10
C PRO A 117 19.65 12.84 5.28
N GLN A 118 20.93 13.19 5.36
CA GLN A 118 21.42 14.20 6.30
C GLN A 118 21.43 15.57 5.60
N MET A 119 20.27 16.22 5.52
CA MET A 119 20.14 17.57 4.95
C MET A 119 20.06 18.66 6.01
N ALA A 120 19.67 18.33 7.24
CA ALA A 120 19.48 19.30 8.32
C ALA A 120 20.77 20.03 8.74
N HIS A 121 21.94 19.52 8.36
CA HIS A 121 23.24 20.13 8.69
C HIS A 121 23.74 21.10 7.61
N VAL A 122 23.04 21.22 6.48
CA VAL A 122 23.38 22.12 5.38
C VAL A 122 22.24 23.12 5.21
N GLU A 123 22.56 24.40 5.37
CA GLU A 123 21.57 25.47 5.30
C GLU A 123 20.83 25.45 3.95
N GLY A 124 19.49 25.48 3.98
CA GLY A 124 18.63 25.48 2.79
C GLY A 124 18.56 24.17 1.99
N ALA A 125 19.36 23.14 2.30
CA ALA A 125 19.39 21.90 1.52
C ALA A 125 18.06 21.12 1.59
N ALA A 126 17.40 21.10 2.74
CA ALA A 126 16.11 20.42 2.90
C ALA A 126 14.97 21.09 2.12
N GLU A 127 15.08 22.39 1.85
CA GLU A 127 14.05 23.19 1.18
C GLU A 127 14.27 23.25 -0.34
N HIS A 128 15.53 23.25 -0.78
CA HIS A 128 15.88 23.55 -2.17
C HIS A 128 16.53 22.39 -2.92
N ALA A 129 16.94 21.31 -2.26
CA ALA A 129 17.54 20.15 -2.93
C ALA A 129 16.59 18.95 -3.00
N VAL A 130 16.76 18.14 -4.04
CA VAL A 130 16.03 16.88 -4.25
C VAL A 130 16.86 15.71 -3.71
N PRO A 131 16.48 15.07 -2.59
CA PRO A 131 17.18 13.89 -2.09
C PRO A 131 16.95 12.68 -3.00
N VAL A 132 18.05 11.98 -3.31
CA VAL A 132 17.97 10.64 -3.93
C VAL A 132 17.66 9.57 -2.89
N LYS A 133 18.20 9.69 -1.67
CA LYS A 133 17.91 8.77 -0.56
C LYS A 133 17.03 9.48 0.51
N PRO A 134 16.03 8.81 1.12
CA PRO A 134 15.57 7.48 0.75
C PRO A 134 15.02 7.50 -0.68
N ILE A 135 15.16 6.38 -1.39
CA ILE A 135 14.74 6.28 -2.80
C ILE A 135 13.23 6.48 -2.95
N HIS A 136 12.49 6.27 -1.86
CA HIS A 136 11.08 6.64 -1.74
C HIS A 136 10.77 8.04 -2.31
N GLY A 137 9.72 8.12 -3.12
CA GLY A 137 9.23 9.33 -3.77
C GLY A 137 10.19 9.94 -4.81
N PHE A 138 11.36 9.35 -5.04
CA PHE A 138 12.32 9.88 -6.00
C PHE A 138 11.78 9.83 -7.43
N ASP A 139 10.97 8.83 -7.80
CA ASP A 139 10.31 8.78 -9.11
C ASP A 139 9.45 10.02 -9.37
N ALA A 140 8.58 10.38 -8.42
CA ALA A 140 7.74 11.58 -8.54
C ALA A 140 8.60 12.84 -8.67
N ARG A 141 9.65 12.98 -7.85
CA ARG A 141 10.58 14.11 -7.92
C ARG A 141 11.34 14.16 -9.24
N TRP A 142 11.77 13.01 -9.76
CA TRP A 142 12.43 12.87 -11.05
C TRP A 142 11.53 13.25 -12.22
N ARG A 143 10.27 12.79 -12.23
CA ARG A 143 9.28 13.16 -13.26
C ARG A 143 9.01 14.66 -13.25
N LEU A 144 8.88 15.28 -12.08
CA LEU A 144 8.73 16.73 -11.96
C LEU A 144 9.95 17.49 -12.51
N LEU A 145 11.17 17.02 -12.21
CA LEU A 145 12.39 17.61 -12.78
C LEU A 145 12.41 17.45 -14.32
N LEU A 146 12.11 16.24 -14.81
CA LEU A 146 12.01 15.94 -16.23
C LEU A 146 11.02 16.88 -16.94
N ASP A 147 9.82 17.05 -16.38
CA ASP A 147 8.79 17.94 -16.94
C ASP A 147 9.21 19.41 -16.88
N ARG A 148 9.88 19.85 -15.81
CA ARG A 148 10.43 21.21 -15.73
C ARG A 148 11.46 21.46 -16.83
N VAL A 149 12.42 20.55 -17.03
CA VAL A 149 13.43 20.69 -18.09
C VAL A 149 12.79 20.71 -19.49
N ARG A 150 11.79 19.85 -19.73
CA ARG A 150 11.07 19.80 -21.03
C ARG A 150 10.36 21.12 -21.33
N ASN A 151 9.80 21.77 -20.31
CA ASN A 151 9.00 22.99 -20.44
C ASN A 151 9.80 24.29 -20.23
N HIS A 152 10.99 24.24 -19.63
CA HIS A 152 11.83 25.40 -19.37
C HIS A 152 12.45 25.91 -20.67
N ALA A 153 12.36 27.21 -20.94
CA ALA A 153 12.94 27.83 -22.13
C ALA A 153 14.36 28.33 -21.85
N GLY A 154 15.33 27.91 -22.67
CA GLY A 154 16.73 28.32 -22.54
C GLY A 154 17.59 27.31 -21.76
N ALA A 155 18.74 27.78 -21.30
CA ALA A 155 19.71 26.94 -20.62
C ALA A 155 19.23 26.52 -19.21
N THR A 156 19.55 25.29 -18.80
CA THR A 156 19.22 24.75 -17.48
C THR A 156 20.46 24.14 -16.86
N ARG A 157 20.78 24.58 -15.64
CA ARG A 157 21.94 24.14 -14.85
C ARG A 157 21.52 23.15 -13.78
N ILE A 158 22.14 21.98 -13.77
CA ILE A 158 21.81 20.90 -12.84
C ILE A 158 23.06 20.59 -12.01
N ALA A 159 23.00 20.90 -10.71
CA ALA A 159 24.03 20.55 -9.75
C ALA A 159 23.72 19.23 -9.06
N VAL A 160 24.68 18.32 -9.02
CA VAL A 160 24.61 17.04 -8.30
C VAL A 160 25.65 17.05 -7.18
N VAL A 161 25.18 16.96 -5.93
CA VAL A 161 26.05 16.99 -4.75
C VAL A 161 26.33 15.58 -4.25
N GLY A 162 27.57 15.12 -4.42
CA GLY A 162 28.08 13.83 -3.94
C GLY A 162 28.82 13.03 -5.03
N GLY A 163 30.16 13.01 -5.00
CA GLY A 163 31.02 12.31 -5.97
C GLY A 163 31.14 10.79 -5.79
N GLY A 164 30.24 10.14 -5.04
CA GLY A 164 30.23 8.68 -4.88
C GLY A 164 29.70 7.94 -6.12
N ALA A 165 29.71 6.60 -6.08
CA ALA A 165 29.22 5.77 -7.20
C ALA A 165 27.79 6.12 -7.63
N GLY A 166 26.88 6.29 -6.67
CA GLY A 166 25.51 6.72 -6.95
C GLY A 166 25.44 8.10 -7.61
N GLY A 167 26.19 9.10 -7.14
CA GLY A 167 26.14 10.45 -7.69
C GLY A 167 26.70 10.54 -9.10
N VAL A 168 27.85 9.89 -9.35
CA VAL A 168 28.43 9.81 -10.71
C VAL A 168 27.48 9.08 -11.68
N GLU A 169 26.95 7.94 -11.28
CA GLU A 169 26.05 7.14 -12.13
C GLU A 169 24.74 7.87 -12.43
N LEU A 170 24.16 8.54 -11.43
CA LEU A 170 22.95 9.35 -11.60
C LEU A 170 23.18 10.57 -12.47
N THR A 171 24.29 11.29 -12.27
CA THR A 171 24.65 12.46 -13.11
C THR A 171 24.67 12.06 -14.58
N LEU A 172 25.38 10.98 -14.91
CA LEU A 172 25.48 10.49 -16.29
C LEU A 172 24.14 9.95 -16.84
N ALA A 173 23.32 9.33 -16.00
CA ALA A 173 21.99 8.86 -16.38
C ALA A 173 21.02 10.01 -16.68
N MET A 174 20.95 11.01 -15.80
CA MET A 174 20.10 12.20 -15.97
C MET A 174 20.53 12.98 -17.21
N GLN A 175 21.82 13.23 -17.35
CA GLN A 175 22.37 13.92 -18.51
C GLN A 175 22.04 13.20 -19.83
N TYR A 176 22.19 11.88 -19.87
CA TYR A 176 21.81 11.10 -21.05
C TYR A 176 20.32 11.24 -21.37
N ARG A 177 19.43 11.09 -20.37
CA ARG A 177 17.98 11.19 -20.58
C ARG A 177 17.57 12.58 -21.05
N LEU A 178 17.96 13.62 -20.32
CA LEU A 178 17.51 14.99 -20.58
C LEU A 178 18.02 15.52 -21.92
N ARG A 179 19.28 15.21 -22.30
CA ARG A 179 19.78 15.57 -23.64
C ARG A 179 18.97 14.93 -24.76
N ASN A 180 18.57 13.66 -24.60
CA ASN A 180 17.75 12.98 -25.61
C ASN A 180 16.31 13.52 -25.67
N GLU A 181 15.75 13.96 -24.54
CA GLU A 181 14.44 14.63 -24.50
C GLU A 181 14.49 15.98 -25.23
N LEU A 182 15.52 16.79 -25.01
CA LEU A 182 15.70 18.05 -25.74
C LEU A 182 15.82 17.80 -27.25
N ARG A 183 16.60 16.78 -27.67
CA ARG A 183 16.68 16.40 -29.10
C ARG A 183 15.31 16.01 -29.67
N ALA A 184 14.54 15.23 -28.94
CA ALA A 184 13.20 14.80 -29.36
C ALA A 184 12.22 15.99 -29.49
N LEU A 185 12.42 17.04 -28.70
CA LEU A 185 11.69 18.30 -28.77
C LEU A 185 12.26 19.28 -29.83
N GLY A 186 13.31 18.91 -30.56
CA GLY A 186 13.97 19.79 -31.54
C GLY A 186 14.81 20.92 -30.93
N ARG A 187 15.15 20.83 -29.64
CA ARG A 187 15.95 21.81 -28.89
C ARG A 187 17.44 21.45 -28.89
N ASN A 188 18.29 22.44 -28.61
CA ASN A 188 19.72 22.21 -28.52
C ASN A 188 20.06 21.49 -27.19
N PRO A 189 20.65 20.29 -27.22
CA PRO A 189 21.01 19.57 -25.98
C PRO A 189 22.06 20.28 -25.13
N ASP A 190 22.84 21.17 -25.74
CA ASP A 190 23.88 21.96 -25.07
C ASP A 190 23.29 23.15 -24.28
N GLU A 191 21.96 23.29 -24.26
CA GLU A 191 21.25 24.09 -23.26
C GLU A 191 21.38 23.49 -21.85
N LEU A 192 21.82 22.23 -21.70
CA LEU A 192 22.00 21.60 -20.39
C LEU A 192 23.45 21.69 -19.91
N GLU A 193 23.63 22.28 -18.73
CA GLU A 193 24.90 22.32 -18.00
C GLU A 193 24.79 21.43 -16.75
N PHE A 194 25.84 20.66 -16.46
CA PHE A 194 25.87 19.75 -15.31
C PHE A 194 27.12 19.98 -14.48
N ASP A 195 26.93 20.13 -13.18
CA ASP A 195 27.99 20.27 -12.19
C ASP A 195 27.93 19.10 -11.20
N LEU A 196 29.03 18.40 -10.99
CA LEU A 196 29.18 17.34 -9.99
C LEU A 196 30.11 17.83 -8.88
N LEU A 197 29.57 18.04 -7.69
CA LEU A 197 30.33 18.53 -6.54
C LEU A 197 30.67 17.38 -5.59
N THR A 198 31.92 17.33 -5.13
CA THR A 198 32.38 16.34 -4.16
C THR A 198 33.33 16.96 -3.14
N ARG A 199 33.12 16.64 -1.86
CA ARG A 199 34.00 17.05 -0.76
C ARG A 199 35.36 16.33 -0.76
N ASP A 200 35.42 15.16 -1.42
CA ASP A 200 36.62 14.34 -1.49
C ASP A 200 37.51 14.85 -2.64
N PRO A 201 38.85 14.65 -2.59
CA PRO A 201 39.76 15.13 -3.63
C PRO A 201 39.58 14.44 -4.99
N ASP A 202 38.97 13.25 -5.00
CA ASP A 202 38.62 12.50 -6.20
C ASP A 202 37.16 12.05 -6.15
N ILE A 203 36.53 11.89 -7.33
CA ILE A 203 35.29 11.13 -7.46
C ILE A 203 35.55 9.63 -7.19
N LEU A 204 34.50 8.89 -6.82
CA LEU A 204 34.55 7.45 -6.55
C LEU A 204 35.71 7.07 -5.60
N PRO A 205 35.84 7.71 -4.42
CA PRO A 205 37.03 7.57 -3.57
C PRO A 205 37.27 6.13 -3.09
N THR A 206 36.23 5.30 -3.05
CA THR A 206 36.31 3.88 -2.67
C THR A 206 36.74 2.95 -3.81
N HIS A 207 36.94 3.48 -5.02
CA HIS A 207 37.27 2.70 -6.21
C HIS A 207 38.73 2.92 -6.65
N ASN A 208 39.29 1.98 -7.42
CA ASN A 208 40.68 2.08 -7.86
C ASN A 208 40.90 3.22 -8.88
N ARG A 209 42.16 3.62 -9.09
CA ARG A 209 42.55 4.73 -9.97
C ARG A 209 42.12 4.55 -11.43
N HIS A 210 42.07 3.32 -11.94
CA HIS A 210 41.67 3.07 -13.33
C HIS A 210 40.18 3.32 -13.53
N VAL A 211 39.35 2.92 -12.56
CA VAL A 211 37.91 3.21 -12.56
C VAL A 211 37.65 4.72 -12.46
N ARG A 212 38.37 5.42 -11.58
CA ARG A 212 38.29 6.89 -11.47
C ARG A 212 38.58 7.60 -12.79
N ARG A 213 39.73 7.27 -13.41
CA ARG A 213 40.12 7.80 -14.73
C ARG A 213 39.11 7.50 -15.83
N ALA A 214 38.49 6.32 -15.81
CA ALA A 214 37.44 5.98 -16.77
C ALA A 214 36.25 6.93 -16.64
N PHE A 215 35.78 7.19 -15.42
CA PHE A 215 34.66 8.11 -15.19
C PHE A 215 35.03 9.58 -15.39
N GLU A 216 36.22 10.02 -14.99
CA GLU A 216 36.73 11.38 -15.30
C GLU A 216 36.70 11.65 -16.80
N ARG A 217 37.20 10.70 -17.60
CA ARG A 217 37.16 10.78 -19.07
C ARG A 217 35.74 10.85 -19.61
N VAL A 218 34.82 10.02 -19.09
CA VAL A 218 33.41 10.02 -19.54
C VAL A 218 32.70 11.32 -19.16
N LEU A 219 32.88 11.81 -17.93
CA LEU A 219 32.30 13.07 -17.46
C LEU A 219 32.81 14.25 -18.31
N ALA A 220 34.12 14.34 -18.52
CA ALA A 220 34.74 15.37 -19.36
C ALA A 220 34.26 15.30 -20.81
N ALA A 221 34.22 14.10 -21.41
CA ALA A 221 33.73 13.90 -22.78
C ALA A 221 32.26 14.29 -22.97
N ARG A 222 31.49 14.36 -21.88
CA ARG A 222 30.09 14.79 -21.90
C ARG A 222 29.86 16.18 -21.31
N GLY A 223 30.90 16.96 -21.06
CA GLY A 223 30.77 18.34 -20.59
C GLY A 223 30.18 18.45 -19.18
N VAL A 224 30.38 17.46 -18.32
CA VAL A 224 30.06 17.60 -16.88
C VAL A 224 31.25 18.27 -16.20
N ALA A 225 31.02 19.43 -15.57
CA ALA A 225 32.01 20.09 -14.72
C ALA A 225 32.11 19.33 -13.39
N VAL A 226 33.33 18.97 -12.98
CA VAL A 226 33.56 18.24 -11.72
C VAL A 226 34.33 19.13 -10.77
N HIS A 227 33.73 19.37 -9.59
CA HIS A 227 34.29 20.19 -8.53
C HIS A 227 34.74 19.29 -7.38
N CYS A 228 36.05 19.07 -7.27
CA CYS A 228 36.67 18.33 -6.18
C CYS A 228 37.00 19.24 -5.00
N ASP A 229 37.17 18.67 -3.80
CA ASP A 229 37.40 19.42 -2.56
C ASP A 229 36.33 20.51 -2.31
N ALA A 230 35.14 20.30 -2.88
CA ALA A 230 34.01 21.23 -2.90
C ALA A 230 32.93 20.75 -1.91
N GLU A 231 33.22 20.87 -0.62
CA GLU A 231 32.22 20.58 0.43
C GLU A 231 31.11 21.63 0.41
N VAL A 232 29.88 21.20 0.18
CA VAL A 232 28.70 22.09 0.16
C VAL A 232 28.20 22.36 1.58
N ASN A 233 28.07 23.64 1.95
CA ASN A 233 27.58 24.05 3.27
C ASN A 233 26.30 24.91 3.24
N GLN A 234 25.91 25.43 2.08
CA GLN A 234 24.69 26.20 1.90
C GLN A 234 24.08 25.95 0.51
N VAL A 235 22.75 25.85 0.46
CA VAL A 235 21.96 25.64 -0.75
C VAL A 235 20.86 26.71 -0.77
N SER A 236 20.72 27.40 -1.90
CA SER A 236 19.62 28.33 -2.16
C SER A 236 18.73 27.79 -3.28
N ALA A 237 17.64 28.49 -3.59
CA ALA A 237 16.76 28.14 -4.70
C ALA A 237 17.45 28.16 -6.09
N SER A 238 18.59 28.85 -6.23
CA SER A 238 19.26 29.02 -7.54
C SER A 238 20.78 28.80 -7.51
N SER A 239 21.34 28.32 -6.39
CA SER A 239 22.78 28.15 -6.25
C SER A 239 23.18 27.20 -5.14
N VAL A 240 24.39 26.66 -5.25
CA VAL A 240 25.08 25.89 -4.21
C VAL A 240 26.36 26.62 -3.83
N ARG A 241 26.63 26.76 -2.53
CA ARG A 241 27.85 27.39 -2.01
C ARG A 241 28.72 26.36 -1.27
N THR A 242 30.01 26.42 -1.53
CA THR A 242 31.01 25.53 -0.91
C THR A 242 31.63 26.17 0.33
N ALA A 243 32.21 25.34 1.20
CA ALA A 243 32.97 25.76 2.38
C ALA A 243 34.19 26.63 2.02
N ALA A 244 34.75 26.46 0.82
CA ALA A 244 35.82 27.29 0.28
C ALA A 244 35.33 28.67 -0.21
N GLY A 245 34.02 28.93 -0.19
CA GLY A 245 33.39 30.18 -0.59
C GLY A 245 33.00 30.27 -2.06
N GLU A 246 33.25 29.22 -2.85
CA GLU A 246 32.82 29.13 -4.26
C GLU A 246 31.30 29.00 -4.35
N THR A 247 30.71 29.59 -5.39
CA THR A 247 29.26 29.52 -5.65
C THR A 247 29.01 28.99 -7.06
N VAL A 248 28.31 27.87 -7.15
CA VAL A 248 27.87 27.24 -8.40
C VAL A 248 26.39 27.57 -8.61
N GLN A 249 26.05 28.15 -9.76
CA GLN A 249 24.65 28.45 -10.10
C GLN A 249 23.95 27.18 -10.56
N ALA A 250 22.73 26.95 -10.08
CA ALA A 250 21.97 25.74 -10.39
C ALA A 250 20.47 26.02 -10.35
N ASP A 251 19.73 25.60 -11.38
CA ASP A 251 18.27 25.63 -11.42
C ASP A 251 17.66 24.39 -10.75
N GLU A 252 18.41 23.28 -10.79
CA GLU A 252 18.02 22.01 -10.16
C GLU A 252 19.19 21.46 -9.35
N ILE A 253 18.89 21.04 -8.12
CA ILE A 253 19.91 20.58 -7.17
C ILE A 253 19.55 19.18 -6.70
N VAL A 254 20.38 18.18 -7.06
CA VAL A 254 20.18 16.77 -6.73
C VAL A 254 21.17 16.36 -5.65
N TRP A 255 20.65 15.86 -4.53
CA TRP A 255 21.45 15.57 -3.35
C TRP A 255 21.69 14.06 -3.18
N VAL A 256 22.96 13.67 -3.29
CA VAL A 256 23.43 12.27 -3.33
C VAL A 256 24.57 12.02 -2.32
N THR A 257 24.54 12.70 -1.19
CA THR A 257 25.57 12.58 -0.14
C THR A 257 25.34 11.37 0.78
N ARG A 258 26.27 11.15 1.73
CA ARG A 258 26.12 10.09 2.74
C ARG A 258 24.87 10.36 3.58
N ALA A 259 24.02 9.35 3.64
CA ALA A 259 22.85 9.31 4.49
C ALA A 259 23.22 8.79 5.89
N GLY A 260 22.39 9.07 6.90
CA GLY A 260 22.51 8.59 8.27
C GLY A 260 21.34 7.68 8.67
N GLY A 261 21.27 7.35 9.96
CA GLY A 261 20.12 6.64 10.53
C GLY A 261 18.85 7.48 10.61
N ALA A 262 17.68 6.82 10.62
CA ALA A 262 16.41 7.51 10.77
C ALA A 262 16.30 8.18 12.16
N PRO A 263 15.84 9.45 12.28
CA PRO A 263 15.85 10.18 13.54
C PRO A 263 15.12 9.50 14.69
N TRP A 264 13.99 8.86 14.42
CA TRP A 264 13.17 8.18 15.43
C TRP A 264 13.89 7.03 16.14
N LEU A 265 14.96 6.48 15.55
CA LEU A 265 15.76 5.42 16.17
C LEU A 265 16.42 5.88 17.47
N ARG A 266 16.72 7.18 17.61
CA ARG A 266 17.38 7.74 18.80
C ARG A 266 16.57 7.52 20.09
N GLU A 267 15.25 7.48 19.97
CA GLU A 267 14.33 7.33 21.09
C GLU A 267 14.01 5.86 21.41
N THR A 268 14.48 4.92 20.59
CA THR A 268 14.21 3.48 20.77
C THR A 268 15.06 2.83 21.86
N GLY A 269 16.13 3.51 22.31
CA GLY A 269 17.11 2.94 23.23
C GLY A 269 17.98 1.83 22.64
N LEU A 270 17.91 1.55 21.34
CA LEU A 270 18.87 0.67 20.67
C LEU A 270 20.24 1.36 20.57
N ALA A 271 21.33 0.59 20.65
CA ALA A 271 22.66 1.13 20.42
C ALA A 271 22.79 1.57 18.95
N LEU A 272 23.12 2.85 18.77
CA LEU A 272 23.38 3.45 17.48
C LEU A 272 24.86 3.85 17.38
N ASP A 273 25.42 3.84 16.17
CA ASP A 273 26.71 4.48 15.91
C ASP A 273 26.57 6.02 15.82
N ALA A 274 27.69 6.71 15.63
CA ALA A 274 27.73 8.17 15.59
C ALA A 274 26.85 8.78 14.47
N GLU A 275 26.58 8.02 13.41
CA GLU A 275 25.76 8.43 12.28
C GLU A 275 24.28 8.02 12.45
N GLY A 276 23.92 7.39 13.58
CA GLY A 276 22.58 6.97 13.92
C GLY A 276 22.18 5.58 13.40
N PHE A 277 23.11 4.79 12.85
CA PHE A 277 22.80 3.43 12.38
C PHE A 277 22.75 2.43 13.52
N ILE A 278 21.86 1.44 13.42
CA ILE A 278 21.66 0.41 14.46
C ILE A 278 22.87 -0.51 14.52
N GLN A 279 23.50 -0.63 15.69
CA GLN A 279 24.63 -1.52 15.89
C GLN A 279 24.17 -2.99 16.01
N VAL A 280 24.75 -3.85 15.18
CA VAL A 280 24.44 -5.28 15.13
C VAL A 280 25.70 -6.14 15.20
N SER A 281 25.56 -7.34 15.74
CA SER A 281 26.62 -8.36 15.72
C SER A 281 26.69 -9.08 14.37
N ASP A 282 27.64 -10.04 14.25
CA ASP A 282 27.76 -10.94 13.10
C ASP A 282 26.52 -11.80 12.83
N THR A 283 25.55 -11.85 13.74
CA THR A 283 24.27 -12.57 13.52
C THR A 283 23.16 -11.65 12.99
N LEU A 284 23.46 -10.36 12.77
CA LEU A 284 22.52 -9.29 12.43
C LEU A 284 21.49 -8.97 13.55
N GLN A 285 21.67 -9.58 14.72
CA GLN A 285 20.93 -9.24 15.94
C GLN A 285 21.52 -7.95 16.52
N THR A 286 20.67 -7.07 17.05
CA THR A 286 21.13 -5.85 17.71
C THR A 286 21.96 -6.21 18.94
N VAL A 287 22.93 -5.36 19.27
CA VAL A 287 23.77 -5.58 20.47
C VAL A 287 23.03 -5.27 21.78
N THR A 288 21.88 -4.61 21.70
CA THR A 288 21.12 -4.12 22.86
C THR A 288 19.92 -5.00 23.20
N ASP A 289 19.33 -5.66 22.20
CA ASP A 289 18.10 -6.42 22.36
C ASP A 289 18.12 -7.70 21.52
N ALA A 290 18.02 -8.85 22.17
CA ALA A 290 18.06 -10.14 21.51
C ALA A 290 16.80 -10.42 20.64
N GLN A 291 15.70 -9.70 20.87
CA GLN A 291 14.48 -9.86 20.07
C GLN A 291 14.49 -9.00 18.80
N VAL A 292 15.44 -8.07 18.67
CA VAL A 292 15.52 -7.13 17.56
C VAL A 292 16.71 -7.44 16.66
N PHE A 293 16.45 -7.45 15.36
CA PHE A 293 17.43 -7.59 14.28
C PHE A 293 17.45 -6.32 13.44
N ALA A 294 18.57 -6.03 12.78
CA ALA A 294 18.62 -5.00 11.76
C ALA A 294 19.50 -5.43 10.58
N ALA A 295 19.12 -5.02 9.37
CA ALA A 295 19.87 -5.32 8.16
C ALA A 295 19.67 -4.24 7.10
N GLY A 296 20.48 -4.30 6.05
CA GLY A 296 20.53 -3.27 5.01
C GLY A 296 21.31 -2.04 5.46
N ASP A 297 21.07 -0.92 4.78
CA ASP A 297 21.81 0.32 5.01
C ASP A 297 21.64 0.88 6.44
N ILE A 298 20.55 0.53 7.13
CA ILE A 298 20.28 0.98 8.50
C ILE A 298 21.16 0.30 9.56
N ALA A 299 21.77 -0.84 9.24
CA ALA A 299 22.55 -1.63 10.19
C ALA A 299 24.05 -1.33 10.08
N SER A 300 24.73 -1.26 11.22
CA SER A 300 26.17 -1.11 11.37
C SER A 300 26.73 -2.35 12.07
N MET A 301 27.52 -3.16 11.36
CA MET A 301 28.11 -4.37 11.93
C MET A 301 29.33 -3.99 12.78
N VAL A 302 29.31 -4.32 14.07
CA VAL A 302 30.35 -3.87 15.03
C VAL A 302 31.75 -4.39 14.64
N ASP A 303 31.84 -5.62 14.18
CA ASP A 303 33.12 -6.26 13.81
C ASP A 303 33.54 -6.00 12.34
N HIS A 304 32.73 -5.25 11.58
CA HIS A 304 32.92 -5.07 10.14
C HIS A 304 32.58 -3.65 9.66
N ALA A 305 33.60 -2.90 9.24
CA ALA A 305 33.41 -1.63 8.53
C ALA A 305 32.88 -1.89 7.10
N LEU A 306 31.58 -1.69 6.89
CA LEU A 306 30.91 -1.88 5.61
C LEU A 306 30.44 -0.55 5.02
N GLU A 307 30.66 -0.38 3.72
CA GLU A 307 29.99 0.68 2.96
C GLU A 307 28.47 0.45 2.97
N LYS A 308 27.69 1.54 3.02
CA LYS A 308 26.22 1.49 2.87
C LYS A 308 25.84 1.32 1.39
N ALA A 309 26.15 0.14 0.87
CA ALA A 309 25.95 -0.23 -0.53
C ALA A 309 24.96 -1.40 -0.66
N GLY A 310 24.12 -1.34 -1.69
CA GLY A 310 23.05 -2.32 -1.93
C GLY A 310 23.54 -3.77 -2.03
N VAL A 311 24.79 -4.00 -2.44
CA VAL A 311 25.40 -5.34 -2.50
C VAL A 311 25.47 -6.03 -1.13
N PHE A 312 25.70 -5.28 -0.06
CA PHE A 312 25.75 -5.82 1.30
C PHE A 312 24.34 -6.07 1.83
N ALA A 313 23.41 -5.13 1.59
CA ALA A 313 22.00 -5.29 1.95
C ALA A 313 21.40 -6.57 1.33
N VAL A 314 21.58 -6.77 0.02
CA VAL A 314 21.10 -7.98 -0.66
C VAL A 314 21.70 -9.26 -0.05
N ARG A 315 22.96 -9.23 0.38
CA ARG A 315 23.67 -10.39 0.95
C ARG A 315 23.36 -10.66 2.42
N GLN A 316 22.88 -9.66 3.15
CA GLN A 316 22.38 -9.84 4.52
C GLN A 316 21.01 -10.52 4.56
N GLY A 317 20.23 -10.47 3.47
CA GLY A 317 18.90 -11.09 3.39
C GLY A 317 18.86 -12.59 3.73
N PRO A 318 19.67 -13.44 3.07
CA PRO A 318 19.72 -14.86 3.39
C PRO A 318 20.09 -15.18 4.86
N PRO A 319 21.23 -14.71 5.43
CA PRO A 319 21.55 -15.00 6.82
C PRO A 319 20.51 -14.44 7.78
N LEU A 320 19.93 -13.26 7.52
CA LEU A 320 18.84 -12.71 8.32
C LEU A 320 17.63 -13.67 8.35
N ALA A 321 17.18 -14.15 7.20
CA ALA A 321 16.04 -15.07 7.11
C ALA A 321 16.28 -16.39 7.86
N GLU A 322 17.52 -16.87 7.88
CA GLU A 322 17.90 -18.06 8.64
C GLU A 322 17.95 -17.78 10.15
N ASN A 323 18.50 -16.64 10.54
CA ASN A 323 18.59 -16.26 11.96
C ASN A 323 17.24 -15.93 12.57
N LEU A 324 16.32 -15.31 11.85
CA LEU A 324 14.93 -15.12 12.30
C LEU A 324 14.24 -16.46 12.59
N ARG A 325 14.48 -17.48 11.74
CA ARG A 325 13.97 -18.85 11.99
C ARG A 325 14.65 -19.51 13.18
N ARG A 326 15.96 -19.34 13.33
CA ARG A 326 16.68 -19.92 14.46
C ARG A 326 16.22 -19.29 15.77
N ALA A 327 16.10 -17.96 15.80
CA ALA A 327 15.65 -17.19 16.94
C ALA A 327 14.25 -17.64 17.41
N VAL A 328 13.27 -17.70 16.50
CA VAL A 328 11.89 -18.08 16.87
C VAL A 328 11.76 -19.53 17.33
N LEU A 329 12.74 -20.38 16.97
CA LEU A 329 12.84 -21.78 17.39
C LEU A 329 13.74 -21.99 18.62
N GLY A 330 14.27 -20.92 19.21
CA GLY A 330 15.21 -21.00 20.33
C GLY A 330 16.53 -21.72 19.99
N ARG A 331 16.98 -21.63 18.73
CA ARG A 331 18.22 -22.25 18.24
C ARG A 331 19.35 -21.22 18.19
N ALA A 332 20.59 -21.71 18.31
CA ALA A 332 21.78 -20.88 18.16
C ALA A 332 21.83 -20.19 16.78
N LEU A 333 22.03 -18.88 16.79
CA LEU A 333 22.12 -18.05 15.59
C LEU A 333 23.38 -18.38 14.78
N ALA A 334 23.28 -18.29 13.46
CA ALA A 334 24.41 -18.44 12.55
C ALA A 334 25.15 -17.12 12.37
N ARG A 335 26.48 -17.15 12.47
CA ARG A 335 27.32 -16.00 12.14
C ARG A 335 27.34 -15.76 10.62
N TYR A 336 27.41 -14.49 10.24
CA TYR A 336 27.51 -14.01 8.87
C TYR A 336 28.76 -13.14 8.73
N GLY A 337 29.71 -13.62 7.93
CA GLY A 337 30.86 -12.83 7.50
C GLY A 337 30.59 -12.14 6.15
N PRO A 338 30.58 -10.80 6.08
CA PRO A 338 30.42 -10.09 4.82
C PRO A 338 31.64 -10.29 3.91
N GLN A 339 31.40 -10.26 2.60
CA GLN A 339 32.49 -10.35 1.62
C GLN A 339 33.43 -9.13 1.72
N ARG A 340 34.74 -9.34 1.61
CA ARG A 340 35.73 -8.23 1.62
C ARG A 340 35.90 -7.56 0.26
N ARG A 341 35.59 -8.26 -0.84
CA ARG A 341 35.70 -7.77 -2.22
C ARG A 341 34.42 -8.11 -2.96
N TRP A 342 33.93 -7.16 -3.75
CA TRP A 342 32.73 -7.31 -4.55
C TRP A 342 32.93 -6.74 -5.94
N LEU A 343 32.03 -7.11 -6.86
CA LEU A 343 31.94 -6.53 -8.18
C LEU A 343 30.93 -5.38 -8.12
N ALA A 344 31.36 -4.18 -8.49
CA ALA A 344 30.48 -3.07 -8.81
C ALA A 344 30.43 -2.89 -10.33
N LEU A 345 29.22 -2.75 -10.88
CA LEU A 345 28.98 -2.45 -12.28
C LEU A 345 28.25 -1.10 -12.31
N ILE A 346 28.97 -0.05 -12.68
CA ILE A 346 28.48 1.33 -12.62
C ILE A 346 28.21 1.79 -14.05
N SER A 347 26.95 2.14 -14.32
CA SER A 347 26.50 2.58 -15.64
C SER A 347 27.06 3.96 -16.00
N THR A 348 27.21 4.22 -17.29
CA THR A 348 27.48 5.55 -17.84
C THR A 348 26.21 6.16 -18.44
N GLY A 349 25.02 5.58 -18.23
CA GLY A 349 23.74 6.11 -18.71
C GLY A 349 23.41 5.80 -20.18
N ASP A 350 24.40 5.66 -21.06
CA ASP A 350 24.27 5.41 -22.52
C ASP A 350 24.42 3.92 -22.90
N ARG A 351 23.94 3.02 -22.03
CA ARG A 351 24.12 1.56 -22.16
C ARG A 351 25.58 1.12 -22.25
N CYS A 352 26.50 1.90 -21.70
CA CYS A 352 27.84 1.47 -21.32
C CYS A 352 27.97 1.41 -19.78
N ALA A 353 28.98 0.70 -19.29
CA ALA A 353 29.26 0.59 -17.87
C ALA A 353 30.75 0.34 -17.61
N VAL A 354 31.17 0.60 -16.39
CA VAL A 354 32.51 0.31 -15.88
C VAL A 354 32.40 -0.71 -14.74
N ALA A 355 33.16 -1.79 -14.86
CA ALA A 355 33.30 -2.81 -13.83
C ALA A 355 34.46 -2.47 -12.88
N SER A 356 34.21 -2.62 -11.59
CA SER A 356 35.21 -2.44 -10.53
C SER A 356 35.21 -3.67 -9.62
N ARG A 357 36.38 -4.31 -9.46
CA ARG A 357 36.57 -5.39 -8.48
C ARG A 357 38.00 -5.40 -7.95
N GLY A 358 38.21 -4.80 -6.79
CA GLY A 358 39.55 -4.64 -6.23
C GLY A 358 40.45 -3.85 -7.20
N LYS A 359 41.53 -4.48 -7.70
CA LYS A 359 42.44 -3.86 -8.67
C LYS A 359 42.00 -4.02 -10.14
N LEU A 360 40.99 -4.84 -10.42
CA LEU A 360 40.52 -5.12 -11.77
C LEU A 360 39.56 -4.03 -12.25
N HIS A 361 39.65 -3.70 -13.54
CA HIS A 361 38.73 -2.80 -14.23
C HIS A 361 38.40 -3.35 -15.62
N ALA A 362 37.20 -3.05 -16.11
CA ALA A 362 36.79 -3.27 -17.50
C ALA A 362 35.68 -2.26 -17.85
N GLU A 363 35.56 -1.86 -19.11
CA GLU A 363 34.53 -0.90 -19.53
C GLU A 363 33.95 -1.22 -20.91
N GLY A 364 32.74 -0.71 -21.17
CA GLY A 364 32.08 -0.72 -22.48
C GLY A 364 30.67 -1.29 -22.48
N ALA A 365 30.05 -1.35 -23.66
CA ALA A 365 28.66 -1.79 -23.82
C ALA A 365 28.44 -3.27 -23.42
N TRP A 366 29.46 -4.13 -23.54
CA TRP A 366 29.36 -5.51 -23.07
C TRP A 366 29.28 -5.61 -21.54
N VAL A 367 29.93 -4.69 -20.81
CA VAL A 367 29.85 -4.61 -19.34
C VAL A 367 28.44 -4.20 -18.92
N TRP A 368 27.82 -3.27 -19.66
CA TRP A 368 26.42 -2.89 -19.40
C TRP A 368 25.45 -4.05 -19.67
N ARG A 369 25.62 -4.79 -20.76
CA ARG A 369 24.80 -6.00 -21.02
C ARG A 369 24.95 -7.03 -19.91
N TRP A 370 26.14 -7.16 -19.34
CA TRP A 370 26.38 -8.02 -18.18
C TRP A 370 25.64 -7.51 -16.93
N LYS A 371 25.71 -6.21 -16.66
CA LYS A 371 24.93 -5.56 -15.59
C LYS A 371 23.43 -5.79 -15.75
N ASP A 372 22.89 -5.45 -16.92
CA ASP A 372 21.47 -5.60 -17.25
C ASP A 372 20.99 -7.04 -17.04
N TRP A 373 21.78 -8.02 -17.49
CA TRP A 373 21.47 -9.43 -17.27
C TRP A 373 21.45 -9.82 -15.77
N ILE A 374 22.42 -9.36 -14.97
CA ILE A 374 22.45 -9.62 -13.52
C ILE A 374 21.23 -9.00 -12.84
N ASP A 375 20.94 -7.74 -13.16
CA ASP A 375 19.92 -6.95 -12.50
C ASP A 375 18.51 -7.45 -12.86
N ARG A 376 18.24 -7.72 -14.14
CA ARG A 376 16.97 -8.34 -14.57
C ARG A 376 16.79 -9.73 -13.96
N ARG A 377 17.84 -10.54 -13.89
CA ARG A 377 17.79 -11.85 -13.23
C ARG A 377 17.52 -11.72 -11.72
N PHE A 378 18.03 -10.66 -11.08
CA PHE A 378 17.71 -10.38 -9.68
C PHE A 378 16.22 -10.03 -9.53
N MET A 379 15.71 -9.10 -10.34
CA MET A 379 14.30 -8.67 -10.30
C MET A 379 13.31 -9.79 -10.60
N ALA A 380 13.61 -10.64 -11.59
CA ALA A 380 12.79 -11.79 -11.94
C ALA A 380 12.52 -12.69 -10.72
N ARG A 381 13.49 -12.83 -9.79
CA ARG A 381 13.30 -13.66 -8.58
C ARG A 381 12.19 -13.17 -7.65
N PHE A 382 11.80 -11.90 -7.74
CA PHE A 382 10.81 -11.28 -6.87
C PHE A 382 9.53 -10.88 -7.61
N ASN A 383 9.60 -10.69 -8.94
CA ASN A 383 8.45 -10.35 -9.78
C ASN A 383 7.84 -11.58 -10.48
N GLU A 384 8.61 -12.65 -10.68
CA GLU A 384 8.15 -13.94 -11.21
C GLU A 384 8.12 -14.97 -10.09
N LEU A 385 7.07 -14.90 -9.28
CA LEU A 385 6.86 -15.80 -8.15
C LEU A 385 6.22 -17.10 -8.66
N PRO A 386 6.68 -18.28 -8.19
CA PRO A 386 6.08 -19.55 -8.61
C PRO A 386 4.61 -19.60 -8.21
N ALA A 387 3.79 -20.31 -8.99
CA ALA A 387 2.40 -20.54 -8.65
C ALA A 387 2.32 -21.17 -7.26
N MET A 388 1.36 -20.71 -6.45
CA MET A 388 1.11 -21.28 -5.13
C MET A 388 0.59 -22.72 -5.33
N GLU A 389 1.47 -23.72 -5.18
CA GLU A 389 1.00 -25.08 -4.94
C GLU A 389 0.22 -25.04 -3.62
N ALA A 390 -1.03 -25.53 -3.65
CA ALA A 390 -1.77 -25.74 -2.42
C ALA A 390 -0.97 -26.75 -1.58
N GLN A 391 -0.25 -26.27 -0.56
CA GLN A 391 0.52 -27.13 0.31
C GLN A 391 -0.44 -27.95 1.17
N THR A 392 -0.87 -29.08 0.62
CA THR A 392 -1.46 -30.20 1.32
C THR A 392 -0.35 -30.92 2.09
N ARG A 393 -0.06 -30.45 3.31
CA ARG A 393 0.37 -31.28 4.46
C ARG A 393 0.59 -30.37 5.68
N ALA A 394 -0.34 -30.44 6.62
CA ALA A 394 -0.17 -29.89 7.96
C ALA A 394 0.98 -30.63 8.69
N SER A 395 2.22 -30.15 8.54
CA SER A 395 3.32 -30.57 9.41
C SER A 395 3.20 -29.82 10.74
N ALA A 396 3.26 -30.52 11.88
CA ALA A 396 3.21 -29.89 13.21
C ALA A 396 4.20 -28.73 13.34
N SER A 397 3.79 -27.66 14.02
CA SER A 397 4.65 -26.50 14.26
C SER A 397 5.92 -26.90 15.04
N PRO A 398 7.12 -26.53 14.57
CA PRO A 398 8.36 -26.76 15.29
C PRO A 398 8.63 -25.74 16.41
N VAL A 399 7.75 -24.75 16.59
CA VAL A 399 7.87 -23.72 17.64
C VAL A 399 7.70 -24.38 19.01
N LYS A 400 8.68 -24.17 19.90
CA LYS A 400 8.60 -24.64 21.29
C LYS A 400 7.68 -23.73 22.09
N LEU A 401 6.76 -24.34 22.83
CA LEU A 401 5.86 -23.69 23.79
C LEU A 401 6.10 -24.31 25.16
N GLU A 402 5.95 -23.51 26.21
CA GLU A 402 6.12 -23.95 27.61
C GLU A 402 4.89 -23.56 28.43
N GLY A 403 4.61 -24.32 29.50
CA GLY A 403 3.54 -24.00 30.45
C GLY A 403 2.17 -23.78 29.81
N GLU A 404 1.57 -22.62 30.12
CA GLU A 404 0.20 -22.27 29.70
C GLU A 404 0.04 -22.12 28.19
N GLU A 405 1.05 -21.61 27.47
CA GLU A 405 0.96 -21.44 26.01
C GLU A 405 0.81 -22.77 25.28
N ALA A 406 1.49 -23.82 25.77
CA ALA A 406 1.37 -25.16 25.20
C ALA A 406 -0.06 -25.70 25.38
N ALA A 407 -0.67 -25.49 26.56
CA ALA A 407 -2.05 -25.87 26.82
C ALA A 407 -3.03 -25.09 25.93
N GLN A 408 -2.84 -23.77 25.78
CA GLN A 408 -3.65 -22.92 24.89
C GLN A 408 -3.55 -23.36 23.43
N ALA A 409 -2.34 -23.65 22.94
CA ALA A 409 -2.15 -24.10 21.56
C ALA A 409 -2.80 -25.47 21.28
N ILE A 410 -2.72 -26.41 22.23
CA ILE A 410 -3.43 -27.70 22.14
C ILE A 410 -4.95 -27.45 22.09
N SER A 411 -5.47 -26.59 22.96
CA SER A 411 -6.89 -26.19 22.97
C SER A 411 -7.33 -25.56 21.65
N ALA A 412 -6.50 -24.69 21.07
CA ALA A 412 -6.78 -24.04 19.78
C ALA A 412 -6.80 -25.02 18.59
N LEU A 413 -6.08 -26.14 18.69
CA LEU A 413 -6.08 -27.24 17.71
C LEU A 413 -7.18 -28.27 17.95
N ALA A 414 -7.70 -28.36 19.18
CA ALA A 414 -8.74 -29.31 19.53
C ALA A 414 -10.09 -28.95 18.88
N MET A 415 -10.95 -29.95 18.71
CA MET A 415 -12.33 -29.74 18.25
C MET A 415 -13.05 -28.80 19.23
N ARG A 416 -13.52 -27.66 18.73
CA ARG A 416 -14.32 -26.73 19.52
C ARG A 416 -15.80 -27.06 19.41
N CYS A 417 -16.49 -26.93 20.54
CA CYS A 417 -17.94 -27.02 20.60
C CYS A 417 -18.57 -25.94 19.71
N GLY A 418 -19.60 -26.31 18.94
CA GLY A 418 -20.44 -25.33 18.25
C GLY A 418 -21.33 -24.53 19.21
N GLY A 419 -22.12 -23.60 18.65
CA GLY A 419 -23.03 -22.76 19.43
C GLY A 419 -22.30 -21.76 20.34
N CYS A 420 -22.89 -21.40 21.49
CA CYS A 420 -22.29 -20.46 22.43
C CYS A 420 -20.92 -20.89 23.00
N GLY A 421 -20.59 -22.19 22.89
CA GLY A 421 -19.28 -22.73 23.28
C GLY A 421 -18.12 -22.30 22.39
N ALA A 422 -18.39 -21.67 21.24
CA ALA A 422 -17.39 -21.12 20.33
C ALA A 422 -17.07 -19.64 20.60
N LYS A 423 -17.53 -19.04 21.71
CA LYS A 423 -17.30 -17.62 22.01
C LYS A 423 -15.84 -17.35 22.39
N VAL A 424 -15.32 -16.18 22.01
CA VAL A 424 -14.02 -15.68 22.50
C VAL A 424 -14.08 -15.54 24.03
N GLY A 425 -13.07 -16.02 24.74
CA GLY A 425 -13.00 -15.97 26.20
C GLY A 425 -13.21 -14.56 26.75
N ALA A 426 -13.96 -14.43 27.85
CA ALA A 426 -14.35 -13.14 28.42
C ALA A 426 -13.16 -12.24 28.75
N THR A 427 -12.08 -12.81 29.31
CA THR A 427 -10.88 -12.04 29.67
C THR A 427 -10.18 -11.45 28.43
N VAL A 428 -10.04 -12.26 27.36
CA VAL A 428 -9.46 -11.82 26.07
C VAL A 428 -10.28 -10.69 25.48
N LEU A 429 -11.61 -10.87 25.48
CA LEU A 429 -12.55 -9.88 24.96
C LEU A 429 -12.47 -8.55 25.73
N SER A 430 -12.50 -8.59 27.07
CA SER A 430 -12.42 -7.39 27.91
C SER A 430 -11.10 -6.62 27.71
N ARG A 431 -9.97 -7.32 27.56
CA ARG A 431 -8.67 -6.67 27.30
C ARG A 431 -8.63 -6.03 25.91
N ALA A 432 -9.08 -6.75 24.87
CA ALA A 432 -9.11 -6.23 23.51
C ALA A 432 -10.00 -5.00 23.37
N LEU A 433 -11.18 -5.00 24.01
CA LEU A 433 -12.16 -3.92 23.86
C LEU A 433 -11.93 -2.74 24.83
N GLY A 434 -11.29 -2.96 25.98
CA GLY A 434 -11.12 -1.92 27.02
C GLY A 434 -10.27 -0.71 26.59
N ALA A 435 -9.41 -0.89 25.57
CA ALA A 435 -8.62 0.20 24.99
C ALA A 435 -9.37 0.99 23.90
N LEU A 436 -10.51 0.49 23.42
CA LEU A 436 -11.31 1.19 22.41
C LEU A 436 -11.98 2.42 23.03
N ARG A 437 -12.28 3.40 22.18
CA ARG A 437 -13.02 4.62 22.55
C ARG A 437 -14.20 4.84 21.59
N PRO A 438 -15.26 4.02 21.67
CA PRO A 438 -16.49 4.25 20.92
C PRO A 438 -17.10 5.62 21.24
N LEU A 439 -17.78 6.21 20.26
CA LEU A 439 -18.54 7.44 20.45
C LEU A 439 -19.65 7.24 21.49
N GLU A 440 -19.68 8.12 22.48
CA GLU A 440 -20.78 8.22 23.44
C GLU A 440 -21.91 9.09 22.87
N ARG A 441 -23.16 8.64 23.01
CA ARG A 441 -24.33 9.42 22.61
C ARG A 441 -25.39 9.41 23.69
N ALA A 442 -26.04 10.57 23.89
CA ALA A 442 -27.08 10.74 24.90
C ALA A 442 -28.37 9.96 24.60
N ASP A 443 -28.59 9.56 23.35
CA ASP A 443 -29.72 8.73 22.93
C ASP A 443 -29.47 7.22 23.11
N VAL A 444 -28.26 6.80 23.52
CA VAL A 444 -27.97 5.42 23.94
C VAL A 444 -28.17 5.33 25.46
N LEU A 445 -29.28 4.73 25.88
CA LEU A 445 -29.68 4.62 27.29
C LEU A 445 -29.00 3.44 27.99
N ILE A 446 -28.84 2.32 27.26
CA ILE A 446 -28.10 1.12 27.68
C ILE A 446 -27.21 0.73 26.52
N GLY A 447 -25.92 0.47 26.78
CA GLY A 447 -24.90 0.23 25.77
C GLY A 447 -23.59 -0.21 26.43
N LEU A 448 -22.43 0.13 25.84
CA LEU A 448 -21.15 -0.37 26.34
C LEU A 448 -20.73 0.12 27.75
N HIS A 449 -21.21 1.29 28.21
CA HIS A 449 -20.87 1.84 29.54
C HIS A 449 -21.70 1.26 30.67
N ALA A 450 -22.87 0.70 30.34
CA ALA A 450 -23.73 -0.06 31.24
C ALA A 450 -24.11 -1.36 30.52
N PRO A 451 -23.13 -2.27 30.31
CA PRO A 451 -23.32 -3.44 29.45
C PRO A 451 -24.37 -4.38 30.04
N ASP A 452 -25.34 -4.73 29.22
CA ASP A 452 -26.43 -5.68 29.49
C ASP A 452 -26.61 -6.61 28.27
N ASP A 453 -27.60 -7.49 28.27
CA ASP A 453 -27.86 -8.46 27.18
C ASP A 453 -28.25 -7.78 25.86
N ALA A 454 -28.71 -6.53 25.90
CA ALA A 454 -29.06 -5.72 24.74
C ALA A 454 -28.80 -4.22 24.97
N ALA A 455 -28.64 -3.49 23.88
CA ALA A 455 -28.61 -2.03 23.91
C ALA A 455 -30.02 -1.45 23.86
N VAL A 456 -30.25 -0.35 24.59
CA VAL A 456 -31.50 0.43 24.54
C VAL A 456 -31.18 1.78 23.94
N VAL A 457 -31.73 2.06 22.76
CA VAL A 457 -31.48 3.28 22.00
C VAL A 457 -32.80 4.03 21.80
N ARG A 458 -32.81 5.32 22.10
CA ARG A 458 -33.97 6.20 21.95
C ARG A 458 -34.08 6.68 20.51
N VAL A 459 -35.26 6.53 19.91
CA VAL A 459 -35.61 7.22 18.67
C VAL A 459 -36.20 8.59 19.04
N PRO A 460 -35.61 9.72 18.61
CA PRO A 460 -36.16 11.04 18.91
C PRO A 460 -37.58 11.22 18.32
N PRO A 461 -38.44 12.06 18.94
CA PRO A 461 -39.72 12.43 18.34
C PRO A 461 -39.54 13.01 16.93
N GLY A 462 -40.41 12.63 15.97
CA GLY A 462 -40.31 13.06 14.58
C GLY A 462 -39.31 12.28 13.72
N LYS A 463 -38.72 11.20 14.27
CA LYS A 463 -37.78 10.33 13.54
C LYS A 463 -38.33 8.91 13.40
N ALA A 464 -38.01 8.29 12.26
CA ALA A 464 -38.15 6.86 12.04
C ALA A 464 -36.77 6.18 11.99
N MET A 465 -36.73 4.90 12.36
CA MET A 465 -35.50 4.11 12.35
C MET A 465 -35.30 3.40 11.02
N VAL A 466 -34.10 3.50 10.47
CA VAL A 466 -33.59 2.62 9.41
C VAL A 466 -32.71 1.57 10.07
N HIS A 467 -32.92 0.31 9.75
CA HIS A 467 -32.11 -0.80 10.29
C HIS A 467 -31.59 -1.65 9.14
N THR A 468 -30.32 -2.05 9.21
CA THR A 468 -29.67 -2.95 8.24
C THR A 468 -28.68 -3.88 8.93
N VAL A 469 -28.23 -4.91 8.23
CA VAL A 469 -27.17 -5.82 8.66
C VAL A 469 -26.34 -6.27 7.48
N ASP A 470 -25.02 -6.16 7.63
CA ASP A 470 -24.05 -6.69 6.69
C ASP A 470 -22.98 -7.50 7.41
N PHE A 471 -22.49 -8.55 6.76
CA PHE A 471 -21.45 -9.42 7.30
C PHE A 471 -20.68 -10.10 6.17
N PHE A 472 -19.35 -10.04 6.23
CA PHE A 472 -18.52 -10.76 5.26
C PHE A 472 -17.18 -11.21 5.85
N ARG A 473 -16.63 -12.24 5.19
CA ARG A 473 -15.29 -12.76 5.49
C ARG A 473 -14.21 -11.77 5.04
N ALA A 474 -13.09 -11.76 5.75
CA ALA A 474 -11.93 -10.97 5.38
C ALA A 474 -11.45 -11.31 3.97
N PHE A 475 -11.04 -10.29 3.23
CA PHE A 475 -10.51 -10.39 1.86
C PHE A 475 -9.07 -9.85 1.76
N ILE A 476 -8.53 -9.32 2.88
CA ILE A 476 -7.14 -8.89 3.06
C ILE A 476 -6.61 -9.35 4.41
N ASP A 477 -5.28 -9.41 4.52
CA ASP A 477 -4.56 -9.86 5.72
C ASP A 477 -4.35 -8.77 6.79
N ASP A 478 -4.75 -7.52 6.51
CA ASP A 478 -4.66 -6.37 7.45
C ASP A 478 -5.98 -6.22 8.24
N PRO A 479 -6.04 -6.63 9.52
CA PRO A 479 -7.26 -6.60 10.31
C PRO A 479 -7.80 -5.17 10.54
N TYR A 480 -6.92 -4.18 10.68
CA TYR A 480 -7.33 -2.80 10.93
C TYR A 480 -8.00 -2.18 9.70
N VAL A 481 -7.41 -2.34 8.52
CA VAL A 481 -8.03 -1.89 7.25
C VAL A 481 -9.30 -2.67 6.95
N PHE A 482 -9.32 -3.98 7.23
CA PHE A 482 -10.54 -4.79 7.09
C PHE A 482 -11.67 -4.27 7.99
N GLY A 483 -11.37 -3.92 9.24
CA GLY A 483 -12.32 -3.31 10.17
C GLY A 483 -12.92 -2.01 9.64
N ARG A 484 -12.07 -1.11 9.10
CA ARG A 484 -12.52 0.15 8.48
C ARG A 484 -13.47 -0.11 7.32
N ILE A 485 -13.12 -1.03 6.41
CA ILE A 485 -13.94 -1.33 5.24
C ILE A 485 -15.25 -2.01 5.62
N ALA A 486 -15.25 -2.94 6.59
CA ALA A 486 -16.47 -3.59 7.07
C ALA A 486 -17.46 -2.60 7.69
N ALA A 487 -16.98 -1.66 8.49
CA ALA A 487 -17.83 -0.60 9.05
C ALA A 487 -18.39 0.32 7.94
N ASN A 488 -17.54 0.76 7.01
CA ASN A 488 -17.99 1.58 5.87
C ASN A 488 -19.02 0.88 4.99
N HIS A 489 -18.85 -0.43 4.76
CA HIS A 489 -19.78 -1.25 4.00
C HIS A 489 -21.15 -1.29 4.67
N ALA A 490 -21.20 -1.66 5.96
CA ALA A 490 -22.45 -1.77 6.70
C ALA A 490 -23.18 -0.42 6.88
N LEU A 491 -22.44 0.70 6.90
CA LEU A 491 -23.01 2.04 6.88
C LEU A 491 -23.54 2.45 5.49
N GLY A 492 -23.18 1.73 4.43
CA GLY A 492 -23.54 2.03 3.04
C GLY A 492 -25.05 2.14 2.84
N ASP A 493 -25.79 1.14 3.31
CA ASP A 493 -27.26 1.10 3.27
C ASP A 493 -27.91 2.29 3.98
N ILE A 494 -27.41 2.66 5.17
CA ILE A 494 -27.90 3.81 5.94
C ILE A 494 -27.78 5.09 5.11
N PHE A 495 -26.61 5.31 4.50
CA PHE A 495 -26.39 6.50 3.68
C PHE A 495 -27.16 6.45 2.35
N ALA A 496 -27.31 5.28 1.73
CA ALA A 496 -28.10 5.10 0.52
C ALA A 496 -29.58 5.39 0.73
N MET A 497 -30.10 5.20 1.95
CA MET A 497 -31.44 5.62 2.37
C MET A 497 -31.54 7.08 2.81
N GLY A 498 -30.42 7.82 2.78
CA GLY A 498 -30.36 9.20 3.21
C GLY A 498 -30.41 9.40 4.73
N ALA A 499 -30.21 8.33 5.52
CA ALA A 499 -30.28 8.37 6.97
C ALA A 499 -28.99 8.86 7.63
N GLU A 500 -29.15 9.38 8.84
CA GLU A 500 -28.04 9.65 9.76
C GLU A 500 -27.73 8.38 10.56
N ALA A 501 -26.47 7.94 10.61
CA ALA A 501 -26.09 6.78 11.40
C ALA A 501 -26.20 7.07 12.91
N GLN A 502 -26.72 6.11 13.68
CA GLN A 502 -26.99 6.30 15.12
C GLN A 502 -26.21 5.31 15.98
N SER A 503 -26.43 4.01 15.76
CA SER A 503 -25.83 2.95 16.58
C SER A 503 -25.52 1.70 15.77
N ALA A 504 -24.55 0.91 16.23
CA ALA A 504 -24.19 -0.36 15.62
C ALA A 504 -23.91 -1.43 16.69
N THR A 505 -24.23 -2.68 16.37
CA THR A 505 -23.74 -3.86 17.10
C THR A 505 -22.85 -4.71 16.18
N ALA A 506 -21.70 -5.15 16.69
CA ALA A 506 -20.74 -5.92 15.91
C ALA A 506 -21.04 -7.42 15.92
N ILE A 507 -20.82 -8.10 14.80
CA ILE A 507 -20.79 -9.57 14.71
C ILE A 507 -19.41 -9.96 14.21
N VAL A 508 -18.63 -10.65 15.06
CA VAL A 508 -17.22 -10.90 14.82
C VAL A 508 -16.93 -12.40 14.82
N THR A 509 -16.19 -12.87 13.84
CA THR A 509 -15.54 -14.19 13.86
C THR A 509 -14.02 -14.01 13.83
N VAL A 510 -13.30 -14.60 14.79
CA VAL A 510 -11.83 -14.57 14.84
C VAL A 510 -11.23 -15.98 14.76
N PRO A 511 -10.09 -16.18 14.08
CA PRO A 511 -9.35 -17.43 14.13
C PRO A 511 -8.92 -17.79 15.55
N PRO A 512 -9.07 -19.06 15.97
CA PRO A 512 -8.58 -19.49 17.28
C PRO A 512 -7.05 -19.47 17.32
N GLY A 513 -6.50 -19.21 18.50
CA GLY A 513 -5.05 -19.18 18.72
C GLY A 513 -4.71 -18.87 20.16
N LEU A 514 -3.44 -18.55 20.42
CA LEU A 514 -3.02 -18.05 21.72
C LEU A 514 -3.79 -16.76 22.07
N GLU A 515 -4.15 -16.61 23.34
CA GLU A 515 -5.01 -15.50 23.80
C GLU A 515 -4.49 -14.13 23.35
N ALA A 516 -3.20 -13.85 23.57
CA ALA A 516 -2.58 -12.58 23.19
C ALA A 516 -2.65 -12.31 21.67
N LYS A 517 -2.65 -13.36 20.84
CA LYS A 517 -2.70 -13.26 19.38
C LYS A 517 -4.12 -13.01 18.87
N VAL A 518 -5.12 -13.61 19.54
CA VAL A 518 -6.54 -13.35 19.30
C VAL A 518 -6.90 -11.94 19.74
N GLU A 519 -6.43 -11.54 20.93
CA GLU A 519 -6.62 -10.20 21.50
C GLU A 519 -6.13 -9.11 20.55
N ASP A 520 -4.89 -9.22 20.05
CA ASP A 520 -4.32 -8.25 19.12
C ASP A 520 -5.12 -8.16 17.81
N VAL A 521 -5.49 -9.29 17.22
CA VAL A 521 -6.28 -9.30 15.98
C VAL A 521 -7.63 -8.62 16.19
N LEU A 522 -8.30 -8.92 17.30
CA LEU A 522 -9.58 -8.31 17.63
C LEU A 522 -9.42 -6.80 17.89
N PHE A 523 -8.40 -6.40 18.65
CA PHE A 523 -8.13 -5.00 18.96
C PHE A 523 -7.83 -4.18 17.70
N GLN A 524 -6.94 -4.66 16.83
CA GLN A 524 -6.60 -3.99 15.56
C GLN A 524 -7.84 -3.83 14.67
N MET A 525 -8.61 -4.92 14.50
CA MET A 525 -9.81 -4.93 13.68
C MET A 525 -10.89 -3.99 14.22
N MET A 526 -11.20 -4.06 15.51
CA MET A 526 -12.22 -3.21 16.11
C MET A 526 -11.79 -1.75 16.22
N SER A 527 -10.49 -1.46 16.37
CA SER A 527 -9.98 -0.09 16.32
C SER A 527 -10.25 0.57 14.97
N GLY A 528 -10.02 -0.15 13.87
CA GLY A 528 -10.33 0.34 12.53
C GLY A 528 -11.84 0.54 12.32
N ALA A 529 -12.67 -0.39 12.80
CA ALA A 529 -14.11 -0.25 12.71
C ALA A 529 -14.64 0.95 13.53
N VAL A 530 -14.20 1.10 14.78
CA VAL A 530 -14.63 2.18 15.67
C VAL A 530 -14.22 3.55 15.14
N GLU A 531 -13.06 3.68 14.51
CA GLU A 531 -12.68 4.93 13.84
C GLU A 531 -13.72 5.38 12.81
N VAL A 532 -14.16 4.46 11.94
CA VAL A 532 -15.14 4.74 10.90
C VAL A 532 -16.53 5.00 11.49
N LEU A 533 -16.95 4.20 12.48
CA LEU A 533 -18.23 4.39 13.17
C LEU A 533 -18.28 5.76 13.87
N ASN A 534 -17.20 6.14 14.56
CA ASN A 534 -17.10 7.41 15.25
C ASN A 534 -17.13 8.59 14.26
N ASP A 535 -16.40 8.53 13.15
CA ASP A 535 -16.45 9.56 12.10
C ASP A 535 -17.89 9.73 11.54
N ALA A 536 -18.61 8.61 11.40
CA ALA A 536 -19.99 8.60 10.95
C ALA A 536 -21.00 9.09 12.00
N GLY A 537 -20.59 9.38 13.24
CA GLY A 537 -21.52 9.70 14.33
C GLY A 537 -22.27 8.49 14.89
N CYS A 538 -21.83 7.27 14.57
CA CYS A 538 -22.47 6.02 14.94
C CYS A 538 -21.83 5.41 16.19
N ALA A 539 -22.60 5.23 17.26
CA ALA A 539 -22.10 4.60 18.48
C ALA A 539 -22.02 3.07 18.34
N LEU A 540 -20.87 2.45 18.63
CA LEU A 540 -20.83 1.00 18.87
C LEU A 540 -21.45 0.72 20.23
N VAL A 541 -22.56 -0.02 20.29
CA VAL A 541 -23.35 -0.21 21.52
C VAL A 541 -23.33 -1.64 22.06
N GLY A 542 -22.74 -2.59 21.32
CA GLY A 542 -22.64 -3.99 21.73
C GLY A 542 -22.14 -4.89 20.61
N GLY A 543 -22.25 -6.20 20.80
CA GLY A 543 -21.92 -7.16 19.75
C GLY A 543 -21.75 -8.60 20.22
N HIS A 544 -21.45 -9.47 19.27
CA HIS A 544 -21.19 -10.89 19.48
C HIS A 544 -19.85 -11.28 18.87
N THR A 545 -19.08 -12.09 19.59
CA THR A 545 -17.82 -12.66 19.13
C THR A 545 -17.90 -14.18 19.09
N GLY A 546 -17.37 -14.77 18.03
CA GLY A 546 -17.20 -16.21 17.89
C GLY A 546 -15.80 -16.53 17.35
N GLU A 547 -15.34 -17.73 17.63
CA GLU A 547 -14.14 -18.29 17.03
C GLU A 547 -14.52 -19.15 15.83
N GLY A 548 -13.79 -18.97 14.73
CA GLY A 548 -14.03 -19.68 13.49
C GLY A 548 -12.82 -19.61 12.59
N ARG A 549 -12.73 -20.49 11.59
CA ARG A 549 -11.54 -20.64 10.76
C ARG A 549 -11.17 -19.39 9.95
N GLU A 550 -12.17 -18.61 9.56
CA GLU A 550 -12.01 -17.41 8.73
C GLU A 550 -12.32 -16.18 9.58
N LEU A 551 -11.44 -15.18 9.52
CA LEU A 551 -11.72 -13.86 10.09
C LEU A 551 -12.92 -13.26 9.35
N ALA A 552 -13.91 -12.78 10.08
CA ALA A 552 -15.09 -12.14 9.51
C ALA A 552 -15.63 -11.07 10.45
N LEU A 553 -16.25 -10.05 9.87
CA LEU A 553 -16.80 -8.93 10.60
C LEU A 553 -18.05 -8.43 9.88
N GLY A 554 -19.01 -8.01 10.68
CA GLY A 554 -20.24 -7.39 10.23
C GLY A 554 -20.83 -6.51 11.32
N PHE A 555 -21.82 -5.73 10.93
CA PHE A 555 -22.53 -4.85 11.84
C PHE A 555 -24.02 -4.90 11.54
N ALA A 556 -24.84 -4.98 12.58
CA ALA A 556 -26.21 -4.50 12.50
C ALA A 556 -26.20 -3.01 12.84
N VAL A 557 -26.71 -2.18 11.94
CA VAL A 557 -26.62 -0.72 12.04
C VAL A 557 -28.02 -0.12 12.06
N ASN A 558 -28.23 0.83 12.97
CA ASN A 558 -29.41 1.65 13.05
C ASN A 558 -29.05 3.09 12.61
N GLY A 559 -29.91 3.68 11.79
CA GLY A 559 -29.90 5.08 11.43
C GLY A 559 -31.26 5.73 11.62
N LEU A 560 -31.31 7.05 11.44
CA LEU A 560 -32.50 7.87 11.63
C LEU A 560 -32.82 8.65 10.37
N VAL A 561 -34.11 8.68 10.04
CA VAL A 561 -34.70 9.57 9.03
C VAL A 561 -35.88 10.33 9.63
N ASP A 562 -36.30 11.42 8.99
CA ASP A 562 -37.57 12.07 9.35
C ASP A 562 -38.74 11.12 9.08
N ASP A 563 -39.68 11.06 10.02
CA ASP A 563 -40.83 10.12 9.97
C ASP A 563 -41.88 10.49 8.91
N ASP A 564 -41.83 11.72 8.39
CA ASP A 564 -42.59 12.16 7.22
C ASP A 564 -42.10 11.55 5.90
N MET A 565 -40.97 10.82 5.94
CA MET A 565 -40.34 10.11 4.83
C MET A 565 -39.89 11.01 3.66
N SER A 566 -39.90 12.34 3.83
CA SER A 566 -39.62 13.30 2.75
C SER A 566 -38.16 13.30 2.30
N ALA A 567 -37.25 13.07 3.24
CA ALA A 567 -35.80 13.01 2.99
C ALA A 567 -35.26 11.59 2.70
N VAL A 568 -36.14 10.57 2.73
CA VAL A 568 -35.75 9.17 2.55
C VAL A 568 -35.44 8.89 1.08
N MET A 569 -34.21 8.50 0.82
CA MET A 569 -33.78 8.01 -0.47
C MET A 569 -34.19 6.54 -0.63
N ARG A 570 -34.69 6.17 -1.81
CA ARG A 570 -35.19 4.82 -2.10
C ARG A 570 -34.62 4.33 -3.42
N LYS A 571 -34.65 3.02 -3.65
CA LYS A 571 -34.27 2.45 -4.97
C LYS A 571 -35.27 2.86 -6.07
N GLY A 572 -36.55 3.05 -5.72
CA GLY A 572 -37.58 3.54 -6.63
C GLY A 572 -37.69 5.07 -6.62
N GLY A 573 -38.27 5.63 -7.68
CA GLY A 573 -38.52 7.07 -7.83
C GLY A 573 -37.80 7.73 -9.01
N MET A 574 -37.05 6.95 -9.79
CA MET A 574 -36.39 7.42 -11.01
C MET A 574 -37.41 8.04 -11.97
N ARG A 575 -37.04 9.13 -12.63
CA ARG A 575 -37.92 9.84 -13.57
C ARG A 575 -37.31 9.86 -14.97
N PRO A 576 -38.11 9.70 -16.04
CA PRO A 576 -37.62 9.88 -17.40
C PRO A 576 -36.90 11.22 -17.57
N GLY A 577 -35.71 11.18 -18.17
CA GLY A 577 -34.85 12.35 -18.34
C GLY A 577 -33.88 12.60 -17.18
N ASP A 578 -33.97 11.89 -16.06
CA ASP A 578 -32.92 11.92 -15.04
C ASP A 578 -31.61 11.34 -15.59
N VAL A 579 -30.49 11.73 -14.98
CA VAL A 579 -29.13 11.26 -15.26
C VAL A 579 -28.71 10.26 -14.18
N LEU A 580 -28.11 9.15 -14.60
CA LEU A 580 -27.51 8.18 -13.70
C LEU A 580 -26.11 8.66 -13.30
N VAL A 581 -25.88 8.82 -12.00
CA VAL A 581 -24.61 9.23 -11.41
C VAL A 581 -24.05 8.10 -10.57
N LEU A 582 -22.77 7.82 -10.75
CA LEU A 582 -22.00 6.87 -9.96
C LEU A 582 -20.92 7.61 -9.19
N THR A 583 -20.85 7.43 -7.86
CA THR A 583 -19.96 8.23 -7.00
C THR A 583 -18.54 7.66 -6.85
N LYS A 584 -18.32 6.38 -7.16
CA LYS A 584 -17.01 5.71 -7.05
C LYS A 584 -16.78 4.76 -8.23
N PRO A 585 -15.52 4.47 -8.58
CA PRO A 585 -15.23 3.54 -9.67
C PRO A 585 -15.58 2.10 -9.28
N ILE A 586 -15.90 1.27 -10.29
CA ILE A 586 -16.17 -0.16 -10.12
C ILE A 586 -14.95 -1.03 -10.46
N GLY A 587 -14.99 -2.29 -10.04
CA GLY A 587 -13.98 -3.31 -10.38
C GLY A 587 -13.32 -3.98 -9.18
N THR A 588 -13.83 -3.78 -7.96
CA THR A 588 -13.21 -4.37 -6.77
C THR A 588 -13.23 -5.90 -6.81
N GLY A 589 -14.27 -6.52 -7.37
CA GLY A 589 -14.44 -7.97 -7.38
C GLY A 589 -13.36 -8.69 -8.19
N THR A 590 -13.11 -8.21 -9.41
CA THR A 590 -12.05 -8.75 -10.30
C THR A 590 -10.65 -8.51 -9.73
N LEU A 591 -10.41 -7.33 -9.14
CA LEU A 591 -9.12 -7.00 -8.51
C LEU A 591 -8.83 -7.87 -7.29
N LEU A 592 -9.82 -8.11 -6.43
CA LEU A 592 -9.68 -9.03 -5.30
C LEU A 592 -9.47 -10.47 -5.76
N ALA A 593 -10.15 -10.91 -6.83
CA ALA A 593 -9.90 -12.22 -7.44
C ALA A 593 -8.46 -12.34 -7.99
N ALA A 594 -7.93 -11.29 -8.62
CA ALA A 594 -6.55 -11.25 -9.08
C ALA A 594 -5.54 -11.19 -7.92
N HIS A 595 -5.86 -10.49 -6.83
CA HIS A 595 -5.05 -10.44 -5.62
C HIS A 595 -4.86 -11.84 -5.02
N GLU A 596 -5.97 -12.59 -4.89
CA GLU A 596 -5.96 -13.96 -4.39
C GLU A 596 -5.13 -14.93 -5.24
N ARG A 597 -4.96 -14.63 -6.53
CA ARG A 597 -4.17 -15.43 -7.50
C ARG A 597 -2.73 -14.94 -7.66
N LEU A 598 -2.29 -13.93 -6.89
CA LEU A 598 -1.00 -13.24 -7.09
C LEU A 598 -0.84 -12.67 -8.51
N GLN A 599 -1.93 -12.22 -9.12
CA GLN A 599 -1.97 -11.64 -10.47
C GLN A 599 -2.33 -10.15 -10.49
N ALA A 600 -2.72 -9.58 -9.34
CA ALA A 600 -2.86 -8.13 -9.20
C ALA A 600 -1.52 -7.45 -8.94
N ARG A 601 -1.37 -6.22 -9.44
CA ARG A 601 -0.32 -5.30 -9.00
C ARG A 601 -0.73 -4.67 -7.66
N GLY A 602 0.22 -4.46 -6.76
CA GLY A 602 0.00 -3.90 -5.44
C GLY A 602 -0.69 -2.53 -5.47
N ARG A 603 -0.30 -1.66 -6.42
CA ARG A 603 -0.95 -0.34 -6.62
C ARG A 603 -2.43 -0.42 -6.99
N TRP A 604 -2.86 -1.47 -7.70
CA TRP A 604 -4.27 -1.68 -8.02
C TRP A 604 -5.07 -2.02 -6.76
N ILE A 605 -4.49 -2.83 -5.89
CA ILE A 605 -5.10 -3.19 -4.61
C ILE A 605 -5.10 -2.00 -3.66
N ASP A 606 -4.03 -1.22 -3.64
CA ASP A 606 -3.97 0.05 -2.90
C ASP A 606 -5.10 1.01 -3.29
N ALA A 607 -5.33 1.20 -4.59
CA ALA A 607 -6.41 2.04 -5.10
C ALA A 607 -7.80 1.47 -4.75
N ALA A 608 -7.98 0.15 -4.87
CA ALA A 608 -9.22 -0.52 -4.47
C ALA A 608 -9.49 -0.36 -2.96
N LEU A 609 -8.49 -0.58 -2.10
CA LEU A 609 -8.60 -0.39 -0.65
C LEU A 609 -8.92 1.06 -0.28
N ALA A 610 -8.33 2.03 -0.98
CA ALA A 610 -8.63 3.45 -0.78
C ALA A 610 -10.09 3.77 -1.16
N SER A 611 -10.57 3.29 -2.31
CA SER A 611 -11.97 3.47 -2.76
C SER A 611 -12.97 2.83 -1.79
N MET A 612 -12.69 1.62 -1.31
CA MET A 612 -13.49 0.92 -0.29
C MET A 612 -13.46 1.63 1.08
N GLY A 613 -12.35 2.30 1.40
CA GLY A 613 -12.17 3.07 2.63
C GLY A 613 -12.85 4.44 2.62
N GLN A 614 -13.26 4.96 1.47
CA GLN A 614 -13.98 6.22 1.37
C GLN A 614 -15.44 6.04 1.81
N SER A 615 -15.90 6.79 2.80
CA SER A 615 -17.30 6.72 3.25
C SER A 615 -18.27 7.20 2.17
N ASN A 616 -19.51 6.67 2.12
CA ASN A 616 -20.58 7.16 1.27
C ASN A 616 -21.37 8.34 1.89
N ARG A 617 -21.08 8.73 3.14
CA ARG A 617 -21.82 9.76 3.91
C ARG A 617 -21.96 11.10 3.19
N LEU A 618 -20.83 11.72 2.82
CA LEU A 618 -20.82 13.03 2.16
C LEU A 618 -21.38 12.95 0.74
N GLY A 619 -21.14 11.84 0.04
CA GLY A 619 -21.72 11.57 -1.28
C GLY A 619 -23.25 11.51 -1.24
N ALA A 620 -23.83 10.80 -0.26
CA ALA A 620 -25.28 10.74 -0.06
C ALA A 620 -25.87 12.12 0.24
N GLN A 621 -25.24 12.90 1.12
CA GLN A 621 -25.67 14.27 1.40
C GLN A 621 -25.66 15.13 0.13
N CYS A 622 -24.57 15.10 -0.64
CA CYS A 622 -24.44 15.86 -1.88
C CYS A 622 -25.53 15.46 -2.89
N LEU A 623 -25.84 14.17 -3.02
CA LEU A 623 -26.92 13.68 -3.89
C LEU A 623 -28.29 14.24 -3.46
N ARG A 624 -28.60 14.26 -2.16
CA ARG A 624 -29.84 14.87 -1.63
C ARG A 624 -29.95 16.35 -1.97
N GLU A 625 -28.88 17.12 -1.75
CA GLU A 625 -28.84 18.56 -2.03
C GLU A 625 -29.06 18.88 -3.53
N HIS A 626 -28.79 17.91 -4.40
CA HIS A 626 -28.99 18.02 -5.85
C HIS A 626 -30.31 17.39 -6.34
N GLY A 627 -31.20 16.98 -5.43
CA GLY A 627 -32.55 16.52 -5.75
C GLY A 627 -32.59 15.09 -6.28
N VAL A 628 -31.75 14.20 -5.76
CA VAL A 628 -31.78 12.76 -6.06
C VAL A 628 -33.20 12.18 -6.02
N THR A 629 -33.55 11.42 -7.05
CA THR A 629 -34.89 10.82 -7.20
C THR A 629 -34.90 9.34 -6.83
N ALA A 630 -33.76 8.66 -6.95
CA ALA A 630 -33.55 7.30 -6.49
C ALA A 630 -32.07 7.06 -6.18
N CYS A 631 -31.77 6.15 -5.24
CA CYS A 631 -30.39 5.80 -4.86
C CYS A 631 -30.29 4.37 -4.31
N THR A 632 -29.12 3.76 -4.53
CA THR A 632 -28.68 2.52 -3.90
C THR A 632 -27.17 2.56 -3.72
N ASP A 633 -26.64 1.83 -2.76
CA ASP A 633 -25.22 1.51 -2.71
C ASP A 633 -24.90 0.30 -3.62
N LEU A 634 -23.69 0.26 -4.16
CA LEU A 634 -23.23 -0.82 -5.03
C LEU A 634 -22.47 -1.89 -4.24
N THR A 635 -23.01 -3.10 -4.25
CA THR A 635 -22.51 -4.27 -3.51
C THR A 635 -22.49 -5.53 -4.38
N GLY A 636 -22.91 -6.68 -3.84
CA GLY A 636 -22.69 -8.02 -4.40
C GLY A 636 -23.33 -8.31 -5.77
N PHE A 637 -24.42 -7.63 -6.15
CA PHE A 637 -25.08 -7.86 -7.44
C PHE A 637 -24.44 -7.12 -8.64
N GLY A 638 -23.42 -6.31 -8.37
CA GLY A 638 -22.77 -5.47 -9.38
C GLY A 638 -23.68 -4.34 -9.89
N LEU A 639 -23.14 -3.51 -10.78
CA LEU A 639 -23.84 -2.32 -11.28
C LEU A 639 -25.17 -2.68 -11.95
N LEU A 640 -25.20 -3.71 -12.79
CA LEU A 640 -26.40 -4.08 -13.52
C LEU A 640 -27.52 -4.58 -12.59
N GLY A 641 -27.18 -5.41 -11.60
CA GLY A 641 -28.18 -5.95 -10.68
C GLY A 641 -28.87 -4.85 -9.89
N HIS A 642 -28.08 -3.93 -9.36
CA HIS A 642 -28.59 -2.77 -8.62
C HIS A 642 -29.41 -1.82 -9.51
N LEU A 643 -29.00 -1.58 -10.76
CA LEU A 643 -29.79 -0.76 -11.69
C LEU A 643 -31.16 -1.42 -12.01
N VAL A 644 -31.21 -2.74 -12.17
CA VAL A 644 -32.47 -3.48 -12.37
C VAL A 644 -33.40 -3.34 -11.15
N GLU A 645 -32.85 -3.33 -9.94
CA GLU A 645 -33.63 -3.09 -8.71
C GLU A 645 -34.17 -1.66 -8.60
N MET A 646 -33.58 -0.70 -9.31
CA MET A 646 -34.05 0.69 -9.34
C MET A 646 -35.08 0.95 -10.45
N THR A 647 -34.88 0.39 -11.64
CA THR A 647 -35.78 0.61 -12.80
C THR A 647 -37.15 0.00 -12.61
N ARG A 648 -37.21 -1.25 -12.11
CA ARG A 648 -38.46 -1.99 -11.88
C ARG A 648 -39.48 -1.27 -10.99
N PRO A 649 -39.15 -0.86 -9.75
CA PRO A 649 -40.11 -0.15 -8.90
C PRO A 649 -40.41 1.27 -9.40
N SER A 650 -39.57 1.84 -10.25
CA SER A 650 -39.78 3.16 -10.85
C SER A 650 -40.65 3.12 -12.10
N GLY A 651 -40.84 1.94 -12.72
CA GLY A 651 -41.61 1.81 -13.97
C GLY A 651 -40.98 2.56 -15.14
N VAL A 652 -39.65 2.54 -15.22
CA VAL A 652 -38.85 3.24 -16.24
C VAL A 652 -37.80 2.31 -16.84
N ASP A 653 -37.23 2.74 -17.95
CA ASP A 653 -36.05 2.11 -18.54
C ASP A 653 -34.79 2.94 -18.23
N ALA A 654 -33.61 2.40 -18.54
CA ALA A 654 -32.34 3.10 -18.41
C ALA A 654 -31.42 2.82 -19.60
N GLU A 655 -30.62 3.81 -19.97
CA GLU A 655 -29.49 3.66 -20.88
C GLU A 655 -28.18 3.88 -20.10
N LEU A 656 -27.23 2.95 -20.23
CA LEU A 656 -25.88 3.06 -19.68
C LEU A 656 -24.85 3.30 -20.78
N GLU A 657 -23.95 4.25 -20.57
CA GLU A 657 -22.82 4.52 -21.46
C GLU A 657 -21.56 3.84 -20.95
N LEU A 658 -21.12 2.78 -21.64
CA LEU A 658 -20.01 1.94 -21.18
C LEU A 658 -18.69 2.73 -21.09
N ALA A 659 -18.43 3.60 -22.05
CA ALA A 659 -17.23 4.45 -22.08
C ALA A 659 -17.20 5.49 -20.94
N ALA A 660 -18.35 5.83 -20.36
CA ALA A 660 -18.47 6.77 -19.24
C ALA A 660 -18.28 6.10 -17.86
N LEU A 661 -18.28 4.76 -17.79
CA LEU A 661 -18.15 4.04 -16.52
C LEU A 661 -16.78 4.30 -15.87
N PRO A 662 -16.72 4.87 -14.65
CA PRO A 662 -15.47 4.97 -13.91
C PRO A 662 -15.05 3.57 -13.44
N VAL A 663 -13.81 3.18 -13.74
CA VAL A 663 -13.27 1.85 -13.42
C VAL A 663 -11.94 1.97 -12.68
N LEU A 664 -11.70 1.07 -11.73
CA LEU A 664 -10.43 1.02 -11.00
C LEU A 664 -9.30 0.58 -11.93
N GLU A 665 -8.10 1.14 -11.74
CA GLU A 665 -6.89 0.73 -12.47
C GLU A 665 -6.68 -0.79 -12.32
N GLY A 666 -6.42 -1.48 -13.43
CA GLY A 666 -6.22 -2.93 -13.46
C GLY A 666 -7.49 -3.75 -13.68
N ALA A 667 -8.69 -3.19 -13.49
CA ALA A 667 -9.93 -3.94 -13.57
C ALA A 667 -10.24 -4.44 -15.00
N GLU A 668 -9.97 -3.62 -16.02
CA GLU A 668 -10.09 -4.04 -17.42
C GLU A 668 -9.05 -5.11 -17.76
N GLU A 669 -7.81 -4.94 -17.30
CA GLU A 669 -6.72 -5.89 -17.53
C GLU A 669 -6.99 -7.26 -16.90
N THR A 670 -7.52 -7.29 -15.66
CA THR A 670 -7.83 -8.55 -14.98
C THR A 670 -9.00 -9.27 -15.64
N ILE A 671 -10.03 -8.54 -16.07
CA ILE A 671 -11.14 -9.13 -16.82
C ILE A 671 -10.71 -9.63 -18.19
N ALA A 672 -9.89 -8.86 -18.93
CA ALA A 672 -9.33 -9.29 -20.21
C ALA A 672 -8.49 -10.57 -20.07
N ALA A 673 -7.84 -10.76 -18.92
CA ALA A 673 -7.13 -11.99 -18.57
C ALA A 673 -8.03 -13.15 -18.08
N GLY A 674 -9.36 -12.97 -18.07
CA GLY A 674 -10.32 -13.97 -17.60
C GLY A 674 -10.37 -14.14 -16.07
N ILE A 675 -9.86 -13.17 -15.31
CA ILE A 675 -9.86 -13.20 -13.85
C ILE A 675 -11.15 -12.55 -13.35
N LEU A 676 -12.10 -13.38 -12.94
CA LEU A 676 -13.43 -12.97 -12.49
C LEU A 676 -13.63 -13.34 -11.02
N SER A 677 -14.41 -12.53 -10.30
CA SER A 677 -14.90 -12.88 -8.96
C SER A 677 -15.75 -14.16 -8.99
N SER A 678 -15.77 -14.91 -7.90
CA SER A 678 -16.55 -16.15 -7.78
C SER A 678 -18.06 -15.95 -7.93
N LEU A 679 -18.58 -14.75 -7.62
CA LEU A 679 -20.01 -14.43 -7.76
C LEU A 679 -20.38 -13.91 -9.16
N GLN A 680 -19.40 -13.41 -9.92
CA GLN A 680 -19.65 -12.81 -11.24
C GLN A 680 -20.42 -13.75 -12.20
N PRO A 681 -20.13 -15.07 -12.30
CA PRO A 681 -20.87 -15.95 -13.20
C PRO A 681 -22.36 -16.05 -12.88
N ALA A 682 -22.75 -15.88 -11.61
CA ALA A 682 -24.15 -15.81 -11.22
C ALA A 682 -24.77 -14.48 -11.64
N ASN A 683 -24.06 -13.36 -11.43
CA ASN A 683 -24.49 -12.02 -11.84
C ASN A 683 -24.64 -11.89 -13.37
N VAL A 684 -23.83 -12.60 -14.16
CA VAL A 684 -23.96 -12.63 -15.63
C VAL A 684 -25.35 -13.06 -16.09
N ARG A 685 -26.10 -13.84 -15.29
CA ARG A 685 -27.51 -14.21 -15.60
C ARG A 685 -28.43 -12.98 -15.68
N LEU A 686 -28.05 -11.86 -15.07
CA LEU A 686 -28.77 -10.58 -15.13
C LEU A 686 -28.69 -9.93 -16.51
N ARG A 687 -27.80 -10.40 -17.41
CA ARG A 687 -27.74 -9.90 -18.80
C ARG A 687 -29.08 -9.97 -19.53
N ARG A 688 -29.97 -10.88 -19.13
CA ARG A 688 -31.36 -10.96 -19.63
C ARG A 688 -32.20 -9.70 -19.42
N ALA A 689 -31.71 -8.73 -18.65
CA ALA A 689 -32.34 -7.42 -18.49
C ALA A 689 -31.82 -6.37 -19.50
N LEU A 690 -30.90 -6.76 -20.39
CA LEU A 690 -30.29 -5.89 -21.40
C LEU A 690 -30.89 -6.15 -22.79
N ARG A 691 -31.30 -5.08 -23.48
CA ARG A 691 -31.87 -5.11 -24.83
C ARG A 691 -30.86 -5.50 -25.90
N ASN A 692 -29.66 -4.95 -25.85
CA ASN A 692 -28.69 -4.98 -26.94
C ASN A 692 -27.35 -5.66 -26.56
N GLN A 693 -27.42 -6.80 -25.87
CA GLN A 693 -26.27 -7.55 -25.35
C GLN A 693 -25.19 -7.83 -26.41
N GLU A 694 -25.60 -8.21 -27.62
CA GLU A 694 -24.69 -8.60 -28.70
C GLU A 694 -23.81 -7.44 -29.15
N ALA A 695 -24.37 -6.23 -29.20
CA ALA A 695 -23.63 -5.02 -29.57
C ALA A 695 -22.58 -4.63 -28.52
N ALA A 696 -22.86 -4.91 -27.25
CA ALA A 696 -21.97 -4.56 -26.13
C ALA A 696 -20.93 -5.63 -25.79
N ALA A 697 -21.09 -6.87 -26.29
CA ALA A 697 -20.27 -8.01 -25.88
C ALA A 697 -18.75 -7.83 -26.10
N GLY A 698 -18.36 -7.04 -27.10
CA GLY A 698 -16.95 -6.74 -27.40
C GLY A 698 -16.34 -5.60 -26.57
N HIS A 699 -17.13 -4.87 -25.79
CA HIS A 699 -16.62 -3.71 -25.04
C HIS A 699 -15.86 -4.16 -23.77
N PRO A 700 -14.64 -3.66 -23.50
CA PRO A 700 -13.81 -4.10 -22.36
C PRO A 700 -14.50 -3.99 -20.99
N ARG A 701 -15.35 -2.97 -20.83
CA ARG A 701 -16.11 -2.73 -19.58
C ARG A 701 -17.43 -3.48 -19.47
N TYR A 702 -17.92 -4.13 -20.53
CA TYR A 702 -19.19 -4.87 -20.46
C TYR A 702 -19.19 -5.93 -19.35
N PRO A 703 -18.13 -6.74 -19.16
CA PRO A 703 -18.11 -7.73 -18.08
C PRO A 703 -18.06 -7.11 -16.67
N LEU A 704 -17.63 -5.85 -16.52
CA LEU A 704 -17.59 -5.14 -15.23
C LEU A 704 -18.99 -4.80 -14.71
N LEU A 705 -20.00 -4.74 -15.58
CA LEU A 705 -21.40 -4.56 -15.17
C LEU A 705 -21.88 -5.64 -14.19
N PHE A 706 -21.30 -6.84 -14.28
CA PHE A 706 -21.64 -8.01 -13.49
C PHE A 706 -20.67 -8.25 -12.32
N ASP A 707 -19.61 -7.44 -12.21
CA ASP A 707 -18.59 -7.59 -11.17
C ASP A 707 -19.18 -7.20 -9.81
N PRO A 708 -19.15 -8.07 -8.79
CA PRO A 708 -19.59 -7.72 -7.45
C PRO A 708 -18.68 -6.66 -6.84
N GLN A 709 -19.28 -5.66 -6.18
CA GLN A 709 -18.54 -4.63 -5.49
C GLN A 709 -18.49 -4.92 -3.98
N THR A 710 -17.36 -4.60 -3.35
CA THR A 710 -17.20 -4.56 -1.90
C THR A 710 -17.06 -3.09 -1.52
N ALA A 711 -17.96 -2.59 -0.66
CA ALA A 711 -17.96 -1.19 -0.20
C ALA A 711 -17.90 -0.18 -1.37
N GLY A 712 -18.74 -0.43 -2.39
CA GLY A 712 -18.80 0.39 -3.60
C GLY A 712 -19.34 1.81 -3.35
N GLY A 713 -19.47 2.55 -4.43
CA GLY A 713 -20.11 3.87 -4.42
C GLY A 713 -21.62 3.78 -4.35
N LEU A 714 -22.25 4.94 -4.46
CA LEU A 714 -23.68 5.08 -4.65
C LEU A 714 -23.99 5.17 -6.15
N LEU A 715 -25.02 4.46 -6.59
CA LEU A 715 -25.69 4.65 -7.87
C LEU A 715 -26.96 5.46 -7.62
N ALA A 716 -27.08 6.60 -8.29
CA ALA A 716 -28.16 7.55 -8.06
C ALA A 716 -28.77 8.07 -9.36
N SER A 717 -30.05 8.40 -9.31
CA SER A 717 -30.80 9.11 -10.35
C SER A 717 -30.95 10.57 -9.95
N VAL A 718 -30.48 11.51 -10.77
CA VAL A 718 -30.47 12.95 -10.46
C VAL A 718 -31.10 13.73 -11.64
N PRO A 719 -31.93 14.77 -11.39
CA PRO A 719 -32.50 15.57 -12.46
C PRO A 719 -31.42 16.15 -13.39
N ALA A 720 -31.60 16.03 -14.71
CA ALA A 720 -30.60 16.42 -15.71
C ALA A 720 -30.04 17.84 -15.52
N ALA A 721 -30.90 18.79 -15.15
CA ALA A 721 -30.50 20.18 -14.91
C ALA A 721 -29.53 20.37 -13.72
N ARG A 722 -29.40 19.37 -12.83
CA ARG A 722 -28.56 19.41 -11.62
C ARG A 722 -27.39 18.42 -11.68
N ALA A 723 -27.42 17.47 -12.61
CA ALA A 723 -26.45 16.37 -12.67
C ALA A 723 -24.99 16.84 -12.81
N GLN A 724 -24.72 17.81 -13.69
CA GLN A 724 -23.35 18.32 -13.89
C GLN A 724 -22.81 19.01 -12.64
N ALA A 725 -23.63 19.85 -11.99
CA ALA A 725 -23.27 20.51 -10.73
C ALA A 725 -23.04 19.48 -9.61
N CYS A 726 -23.87 18.43 -9.56
CA CYS A 726 -23.73 17.33 -8.61
C CYS A 726 -22.38 16.61 -8.77
N VAL A 727 -21.99 16.24 -10.00
CA VAL A 727 -20.70 15.58 -10.26
C VAL A 727 -19.52 16.48 -9.88
N ILE A 728 -19.59 17.78 -10.16
CA ILE A 728 -18.55 18.74 -9.74
C ILE A 728 -18.46 18.81 -8.22
N ALA A 729 -19.59 18.88 -7.52
CA ALA A 729 -19.64 18.92 -6.05
C ALA A 729 -19.11 17.63 -5.43
N LEU A 730 -19.46 16.46 -5.97
CA LEU A 730 -18.92 15.17 -5.54
C LEU A 730 -17.39 15.12 -5.68
N ARG A 731 -16.85 15.56 -6.81
CA ARG A 731 -15.39 15.61 -7.03
C ARG A 731 -14.70 16.57 -6.04
N ALA A 732 -15.32 17.71 -5.75
CA ALA A 732 -14.82 18.65 -4.74
C ALA A 732 -14.80 18.05 -3.32
N LEU A 733 -15.72 17.14 -3.01
CA LEU A 733 -15.75 16.36 -1.77
C LEU A 733 -14.77 15.17 -1.75
N GLY A 734 -13.95 15.00 -2.79
CA GLY A 734 -12.94 13.95 -2.89
C GLY A 734 -13.42 12.68 -3.61
N TYR A 735 -14.64 12.63 -4.15
CA TYR A 735 -15.08 11.53 -5.03
C TYR A 735 -14.59 11.79 -6.47
N LEU A 736 -13.28 11.70 -6.68
CA LEU A 736 -12.60 12.16 -7.90
C LEU A 736 -13.12 11.49 -9.18
N ASP A 737 -13.52 10.21 -9.08
CA ASP A 737 -14.04 9.42 -10.20
C ASP A 737 -15.56 9.50 -10.36
N ALA A 738 -16.25 10.37 -9.61
CA ALA A 738 -17.69 10.54 -9.77
C ALA A 738 -18.02 10.93 -11.21
N ALA A 739 -19.02 10.27 -11.79
CA ALA A 739 -19.35 10.41 -13.21
C ALA A 739 -20.85 10.25 -13.47
N ALA A 740 -21.36 10.97 -14.47
CA ALA A 740 -22.62 10.64 -15.12
C ALA A 740 -22.38 9.47 -16.08
N ILE A 741 -23.12 8.37 -15.90
CA ILE A 741 -22.87 7.10 -16.59
C ILE A 741 -24.02 6.68 -17.51
N GLY A 742 -25.05 7.50 -17.65
CA GLY A 742 -26.24 7.14 -18.40
C GLY A 742 -27.43 8.04 -18.09
N ARG A 743 -28.60 7.65 -18.60
CA ARG A 743 -29.86 8.38 -18.40
C ARG A 743 -31.04 7.44 -18.18
N VAL A 744 -32.05 7.96 -17.52
CA VAL A 744 -33.34 7.29 -17.32
C VAL A 744 -34.24 7.59 -18.51
N LEU A 745 -34.85 6.56 -19.05
CA LEU A 745 -35.71 6.62 -20.22
C LEU A 745 -37.18 6.40 -19.81
N PRO A 746 -38.15 6.89 -20.61
CA PRO A 746 -39.53 6.43 -20.49
C PRO A 746 -39.62 4.90 -20.60
N PRO A 747 -40.60 4.25 -19.96
CA PRO A 747 -40.80 2.81 -20.13
C PRO A 747 -41.12 2.50 -21.60
N GLY A 748 -40.40 1.55 -22.17
CA GLY A 748 -40.64 0.99 -23.50
C GLY A 748 -41.48 -0.28 -23.48
N ASP A 749 -41.76 -0.81 -24.67
CA ASP A 749 -42.56 -2.03 -24.85
C ASP A 749 -41.77 -3.33 -24.61
N ALA A 750 -40.44 -3.27 -24.59
CA ALA A 750 -39.57 -4.42 -24.39
C ALA A 750 -39.49 -4.83 -22.91
N LEU A 751 -39.39 -6.13 -22.65
CA LEU A 751 -39.34 -6.69 -21.29
C LEU A 751 -38.03 -6.34 -20.56
N GLU A 752 -36.95 -6.15 -21.31
CA GLU A 752 -35.64 -5.76 -20.83
C GLU A 752 -35.60 -4.25 -20.56
N PRO A 753 -35.37 -3.78 -19.32
CA PRO A 753 -35.46 -2.35 -19.00
C PRO A 753 -34.18 -1.56 -19.28
N ILE A 754 -33.09 -2.20 -19.73
CA ILE A 754 -31.78 -1.55 -19.82
C ILE A 754 -31.21 -1.65 -21.24
N ASP A 755 -30.73 -0.52 -21.75
CA ASP A 755 -30.01 -0.40 -23.01
C ASP A 755 -28.55 0.03 -22.77
N LEU A 756 -27.63 -0.40 -23.64
CA LEU A 756 -26.20 -0.08 -23.52
C LEU A 756 -25.72 0.76 -24.70
N LYS A 757 -25.11 1.90 -24.42
CA LYS A 757 -24.42 2.72 -25.41
C LYS A 757 -22.92 2.36 -25.40
N VAL A 758 -22.43 1.95 -26.57
CA VAL A 758 -21.08 1.35 -26.78
C VAL A 758 -20.08 2.36 -27.38
N SER A 759 -20.54 3.57 -27.73
CA SER A 759 -19.76 4.60 -28.45
C SER A 759 -18.57 5.15 -27.67
#